data_AF-A0A6A4XLH2-F1
#
_entry.id   AF-A0A6A4XLH2-F1
#
_cell.length_a   1.000
_cell.length_b   1.000
_cell.length_c   1.000
_cell.angle_alpha   90.00
_cell.angle_beta   90.00
_cell.angle_gamma   90.00
#
_symmetry.space_group_name_H-M   'P 1'
#
loop_
_entity.id
_entity.type
_entity.pdbx_description
1 polymer ?
#
loop_
_entity_poly.entity_id
_entity_poly.type
_entity_poly.pdbx_seq_one_letter_code
_entity_poly.pdbx_strand_id
1 'polypeptide(L)'
;MAQVVPKTASQLSGPRNTLLRSGSGFRLPLPLAWYTRLAALLDLSCWLLLVLLMVLQIINLFLDSSASSTTLVFGTSPFTTAVAHIPGNNDDAYIDRAMACVLVGRVYKSMTLAQALLHASSTVVQHSNITADSYTVMVRPDPQTTLGDTYATFDHTCTAIALSIDGILHACADQGYVPVTDTLKINVGTDATHTTELVDALPILILPYWDNGNIARFGVPGQDGVMCSIKLYNMFVGPGSFYQVAVINRADYDAHTRQWLHEPHGSWQNGWYTFPDGVTRYYSHMQNDLRRKDHVGGLGVASVVYDALTHKVVDCLANPQPCENQVDMTWQGVIRQNATELWSECVCIQDKHRNGLVWYSVENEYVLSNSFGLSTVVANISVFGVLMRWGIALLALWRGYVYETSDWHGCGIGIAACSDTFALLPILLILNLKQIFLCVWASSVEYEGDLLVLCNAWYIIYPSLAQFVLLYFAVINWLAKGFRVRMSDRTFGPVLLAFCLGHWFRQSTFLTLGPAMGFTGRAQTLFFASSYRSATIIDIMFTHGLLIGGNVKGIFYAKFVVLAIPLIDLVVFSDRVGPKCKFKPYRGKPCQVETTLAIRANYSGGLGKSSIYKPTGLNGYEFVRLGYLLYGKDNILSFDDYYVAISCYPSALVNETFNQR
;
A
#
# COMPACT_ATOMS: atom_id res chain seq x y z
N MET A 1 98.70 36.73 -12.34
CA MET A 1 99.35 36.19 -11.13
C MET A 1 98.74 34.85 -10.82
N ALA A 2 99.56 33.81 -10.78
CA ALA A 2 99.20 32.48 -10.33
C ALA A 2 98.94 32.47 -8.81
N GLN A 3 98.07 31.57 -8.34
CA GLN A 3 98.39 30.48 -7.40
C GLN A 3 97.08 29.86 -6.88
N VAL A 4 96.77 28.62 -7.25
CA VAL A 4 97.03 27.33 -6.54
C VAL A 4 95.73 26.83 -5.90
N VAL A 5 95.16 25.78 -6.51
CA VAL A 5 94.15 24.89 -5.92
C VAL A 5 94.60 23.46 -6.22
N PRO A 6 94.66 22.53 -5.24
CA PRO A 6 94.98 21.15 -5.52
C PRO A 6 93.76 20.36 -6.05
N LYS A 7 94.04 19.67 -7.15
CA LYS A 7 93.43 18.45 -7.71
C LYS A 7 93.21 17.36 -6.63
N THR A 8 92.37 16.32 -6.78
CA THR A 8 92.16 15.37 -7.90
C THR A 8 90.95 14.46 -7.51
N ALA A 9 89.95 14.23 -8.37
CA ALA A 9 89.84 13.16 -9.41
C ALA A 9 89.43 11.79 -8.79
N SER A 10 88.63 10.88 -9.37
CA SER A 10 87.95 10.64 -10.68
C SER A 10 87.41 9.18 -10.56
N GLN A 11 86.32 8.69 -11.17
CA GLN A 11 86.04 8.28 -12.57
C GLN A 11 84.63 7.61 -12.56
N LEU A 12 83.65 7.87 -13.44
CA LEU A 12 83.47 7.56 -14.88
C LEU A 12 83.15 6.09 -15.22
N SER A 13 81.89 5.83 -15.63
CA SER A 13 81.42 4.93 -16.73
C SER A 13 79.89 4.77 -16.60
N GLY A 14 79.00 5.25 -17.47
CA GLY A 14 78.71 4.82 -18.85
C GLY A 14 77.19 4.53 -18.97
N PRO A 15 76.49 4.83 -20.08
CA PRO A 15 75.02 4.71 -20.16
C PRO A 15 74.58 3.32 -20.65
N ARG A 16 73.56 2.74 -20.03
CA ARG A 16 72.84 1.55 -20.56
C ARG A 16 71.34 1.71 -20.39
N ASN A 17 70.65 1.73 -21.53
CA ASN A 17 69.21 1.54 -21.67
C ASN A 17 68.80 0.14 -21.20
N THR A 18 67.74 0.05 -20.41
CA THR A 18 66.83 -1.11 -20.38
C THR A 18 65.41 -0.66 -20.05
N LEU A 19 64.58 -0.72 -21.09
CA LEU A 19 63.12 -0.89 -21.13
C LEU A 19 62.58 -1.92 -20.11
N LEU A 20 61.50 -1.57 -19.38
CA LEU A 20 60.18 -2.27 -19.33
C LEU A 20 59.41 -2.05 -18.00
N ARG A 21 58.08 -1.95 -18.15
CA ARG A 21 56.97 -1.93 -17.15
C ARG A 21 56.74 -0.57 -16.45
N SER A 22 55.55 -0.01 -16.40
CA SER A 22 54.19 -0.49 -16.68
C SER A 22 53.30 0.72 -16.92
N GLY A 23 52.43 0.68 -17.94
CA GLY A 23 51.53 1.77 -18.28
C GLY A 23 50.56 2.11 -17.15
N SER A 24 50.75 3.27 -16.53
CA SER A 24 49.68 3.98 -15.85
C SER A 24 48.89 4.76 -16.89
N GLY A 25 47.87 4.11 -17.45
CA GLY A 25 46.88 4.78 -18.28
C GLY A 25 46.33 6.00 -17.53
N PHE A 26 46.32 7.12 -18.24
CA PHE A 26 45.62 8.35 -17.89
C PHE A 26 44.22 8.04 -17.32
N ARG A 27 44.08 8.07 -15.99
CA ARG A 27 42.82 8.43 -15.35
C ARG A 27 42.91 9.90 -15.01
N LEU A 28 42.48 10.76 -15.93
CA LEU A 28 42.11 12.13 -15.58
C LEU A 28 41.04 12.03 -14.49
N PRO A 29 41.29 12.51 -13.25
CA PRO A 29 40.21 12.61 -12.28
C PRO A 29 39.23 13.66 -12.82
N LEU A 30 37.98 13.27 -13.04
CA LEU A 30 36.90 14.22 -13.29
C LEU A 30 36.96 15.30 -12.17
N PRO A 31 36.89 16.60 -12.50
CA PRO A 31 37.22 17.68 -11.55
C PRO A 31 36.28 17.64 -10.33
N LEU A 32 36.81 17.63 -9.11
CA LEU A 32 36.07 17.53 -7.83
C LEU A 32 34.75 18.35 -7.74
N ALA A 33 34.65 19.45 -8.49
CA ALA A 33 33.48 20.32 -8.59
C ALA A 33 32.20 19.66 -9.14
N TRP A 34 32.26 18.64 -10.01
CA TRP A 34 31.01 18.02 -10.53
C TRP A 34 30.29 17.21 -9.44
N TYR A 35 31.05 16.54 -8.57
CA TYR A 35 30.51 15.67 -7.52
C TYR A 35 29.79 16.47 -6.43
N THR A 36 30.33 17.62 -6.04
CA THR A 36 29.70 18.49 -5.03
C THR A 36 28.41 19.12 -5.53
N ARG A 37 28.38 19.52 -6.82
CA ARG A 37 27.18 20.05 -7.48
C ARG A 37 26.09 19.00 -7.63
N LEU A 38 26.44 17.76 -7.98
CA LEU A 38 25.49 16.66 -8.06
C LEU A 38 24.87 16.34 -6.70
N ALA A 39 25.68 16.33 -5.63
CA ALA A 39 25.18 16.15 -4.27
C ALA A 39 24.20 17.27 -3.87
N ALA A 40 24.52 18.52 -4.20
CA ALA A 40 23.65 19.66 -3.94
C ALA A 40 22.31 19.60 -4.69
N LEU A 41 22.32 19.17 -5.96
CA LEU A 41 21.10 18.90 -6.72
C LEU A 41 20.27 17.79 -6.06
N LEU A 42 20.89 16.69 -5.65
CA LEU A 42 20.21 15.57 -5.02
C LEU A 42 19.55 15.98 -3.70
N ASP A 43 20.24 16.75 -2.87
CA ASP A 43 19.71 17.24 -1.59
C ASP A 43 18.56 18.24 -1.81
N LEU A 44 18.67 19.13 -2.80
CA LEU A 44 17.59 20.04 -3.19
C LEU A 44 16.37 19.26 -3.70
N SER A 45 16.56 18.28 -4.58
CA SER A 45 15.48 17.42 -5.06
C SER A 45 14.82 16.64 -3.92
N CYS A 46 15.61 16.15 -2.96
CA CYS A 46 15.08 15.44 -1.80
C CYS A 46 14.24 16.36 -0.89
N TRP A 47 14.70 17.59 -0.67
CA TRP A 47 13.95 18.58 0.09
C TRP A 47 12.64 18.96 -0.63
N LEU A 48 12.70 19.23 -1.94
CA LEU A 48 11.51 19.52 -2.75
C LEU A 48 10.50 18.37 -2.73
N LEU A 49 10.98 17.12 -2.83
CA LEU A 49 10.12 15.94 -2.72
C LEU A 49 9.41 15.90 -1.37
N LEU A 50 10.15 16.07 -0.25
CA LEU A 50 9.53 16.10 1.08
C LEU A 50 8.51 17.22 1.23
N VAL A 51 8.82 18.43 0.75
CA VAL A 51 7.88 19.56 0.77
C VAL A 51 6.62 19.21 0.00
N LEU A 52 6.76 18.67 -1.22
CA LEU A 52 5.64 18.22 -2.03
C LEU A 52 4.79 17.21 -1.25
N LEU A 53 5.41 16.15 -0.72
CA LEU A 53 4.69 15.10 0.01
C LEU A 53 3.95 15.69 1.22
N MET A 54 4.59 16.52 2.05
CA MET A 54 3.97 17.09 3.24
C MET A 54 2.87 18.11 2.92
N VAL A 55 2.98 18.85 1.81
CA VAL A 55 1.94 19.79 1.36
C VAL A 55 0.66 19.07 0.96
N LEU A 56 0.72 17.81 0.49
CA LEU A 56 -0.48 17.01 0.20
C LEU A 56 -1.40 16.90 1.42
N GLN A 57 -0.82 16.78 2.61
CA GLN A 57 -1.56 16.74 3.86
C GLN A 57 -2.22 18.08 4.21
N ILE A 58 -1.63 19.21 3.80
CA ILE A 58 -2.19 20.55 4.03
C ILE A 58 -3.35 20.84 3.07
N ILE A 59 -3.19 20.51 1.78
CA ILE A 59 -4.26 20.64 0.78
C ILE A 59 -5.50 19.88 1.26
N ASN A 60 -5.28 18.70 1.83
CA ASN A 60 -6.31 17.84 2.35
C ASN A 60 -6.99 18.37 3.64
N LEU A 61 -6.34 19.26 4.41
CA LEU A 61 -6.97 19.93 5.56
C LEU A 61 -8.07 20.91 5.12
N PHE A 62 -7.92 21.52 3.94
CA PHE A 62 -8.88 22.48 3.39
C PHE A 62 -9.92 21.83 2.47
N LEU A 63 -9.83 20.51 2.27
CA LEU A 63 -10.79 19.70 1.53
C LEU A 63 -11.48 18.76 2.52
N ASP A 64 -12.64 19.16 3.03
CA ASP A 64 -13.41 18.37 4.01
C ASP A 64 -13.81 16.98 3.44
N SER A 65 -13.96 16.90 2.12
CA SER A 65 -14.12 15.64 1.40
C SER A 65 -13.47 15.70 0.01
N SER A 66 -13.04 14.54 -0.48
CA SER A 66 -12.63 14.35 -1.87
C SER A 66 -13.42 13.20 -2.49
N ALA A 67 -14.08 13.47 -3.62
CA ALA A 67 -14.74 12.46 -4.42
C ALA A 67 -13.82 12.00 -5.57
N SER A 68 -13.74 10.70 -5.81
CA SER A 68 -13.05 10.13 -6.97
C SER A 68 -13.79 8.90 -7.47
N SER A 69 -13.98 8.78 -8.79
CA SER A 69 -14.40 7.52 -9.41
C SER A 69 -13.19 6.73 -9.88
N THR A 70 -13.21 5.41 -9.66
CA THR A 70 -12.23 4.50 -10.25
C THR A 70 -12.92 3.25 -10.76
N THR A 71 -12.51 2.80 -11.95
CA THR A 71 -12.87 1.48 -12.46
C THR A 71 -11.79 0.48 -12.09
N LEU A 72 -12.18 -0.58 -11.38
CA LEU A 72 -11.32 -1.72 -11.06
C LEU A 72 -11.70 -2.87 -11.98
N VAL A 73 -10.69 -3.50 -12.60
CA VAL A 73 -10.87 -4.63 -13.51
C VAL A 73 -9.91 -5.74 -13.11
N PHE A 74 -10.43 -6.96 -12.95
CA PHE A 74 -9.68 -8.18 -12.69
C PHE A 74 -9.98 -9.25 -13.73
N GLY A 75 -8.95 -10.04 -14.04
CA GLY A 75 -9.05 -11.16 -14.98
C GLY A 75 -8.93 -10.72 -16.45
N THR A 76 -9.49 -11.52 -17.34
CA THR A 76 -9.36 -11.37 -18.80
C THR A 76 -10.73 -11.35 -19.45
N SER A 77 -10.91 -10.51 -20.46
CA SER A 77 -12.20 -10.39 -21.13
C SER A 77 -12.62 -11.73 -21.74
N PRO A 78 -13.88 -12.18 -21.52
CA PRO A 78 -14.39 -13.42 -22.09
C PRO A 78 -14.57 -13.34 -23.63
N PHE A 79 -14.46 -12.14 -24.22
CA PHE A 79 -14.60 -11.93 -25.66
C PHE A 79 -13.29 -12.12 -26.44
N THR A 80 -12.14 -11.97 -25.79
CA THR A 80 -10.83 -11.93 -26.46
C THR A 80 -9.91 -13.07 -26.08
N THR A 81 -10.22 -13.80 -25.00
CA THR A 81 -9.31 -14.75 -24.38
C THR A 81 -9.93 -16.14 -24.40
N ALA A 82 -9.17 -17.13 -24.89
CA ALA A 82 -9.56 -18.53 -24.77
C ALA A 82 -9.48 -18.98 -23.30
N VAL A 83 -10.15 -20.09 -22.99
CA VAL A 83 -10.06 -20.76 -21.69
C VAL A 83 -8.59 -20.99 -21.31
N ALA A 84 -8.19 -20.47 -20.15
CA ALA A 84 -6.82 -20.53 -19.67
C ALA A 84 -6.77 -20.81 -18.16
N HIS A 85 -5.60 -21.18 -17.65
CA HIS A 85 -5.43 -21.39 -16.22
C HIS A 85 -5.56 -20.06 -15.47
N ILE A 86 -6.55 -19.98 -14.58
CA ILE A 86 -6.84 -18.85 -13.70
C ILE A 86 -5.83 -18.89 -12.53
N PRO A 87 -5.03 -17.83 -12.36
CA PRO A 87 -4.02 -17.81 -11.33
C PRO A 87 -4.70 -17.44 -9.98
N GLY A 88 -4.26 -18.07 -8.88
CA GLY A 88 -4.89 -17.85 -7.57
C GLY A 88 -5.91 -18.91 -7.23
N ASN A 89 -6.53 -18.71 -6.08
CA ASN A 89 -7.63 -19.54 -5.60
C ASN A 89 -8.82 -18.67 -5.16
N ASN A 90 -8.78 -17.38 -5.50
CA ASN A 90 -9.89 -16.48 -5.31
C ASN A 90 -10.99 -16.91 -6.30
N ASP A 91 -12.25 -16.63 -5.98
CA ASP A 91 -13.44 -17.01 -6.75
C ASP A 91 -13.77 -18.52 -6.79
N ASP A 92 -12.88 -19.37 -6.27
CA ASP A 92 -13.15 -20.79 -6.07
C ASP A 92 -14.24 -21.03 -5.02
N ALA A 93 -15.22 -21.87 -5.38
CA ALA A 93 -16.30 -22.31 -4.49
C ALA A 93 -15.84 -23.41 -3.52
N TYR A 94 -14.81 -23.14 -2.71
CA TYR A 94 -14.34 -24.09 -1.69
C TYR A 94 -15.28 -24.17 -0.50
N ILE A 95 -15.46 -25.38 0.02
CA ILE A 95 -16.34 -25.68 1.14
C ILE A 95 -16.01 -24.92 2.44
N ASP A 96 -14.75 -24.60 2.65
CA ASP A 96 -14.27 -23.90 3.85
C ASP A 96 -14.27 -22.36 3.69
N ARG A 97 -14.66 -21.86 2.51
CA ARG A 97 -14.92 -20.44 2.24
C ARG A 97 -16.40 -20.18 2.00
N ALA A 98 -17.05 -21.04 1.23
CA ALA A 98 -18.48 -20.99 0.96
C ALA A 98 -19.25 -21.05 2.28
N MET A 99 -20.30 -20.24 2.38
CA MET A 99 -21.10 -20.10 3.58
C MET A 99 -22.57 -20.40 3.30
N ALA A 100 -23.26 -20.82 4.36
CA ALA A 100 -24.69 -20.99 4.40
C ALA A 100 -25.28 -20.20 5.58
N CYS A 101 -26.55 -19.84 5.44
CA CYS A 101 -27.34 -19.28 6.53
C CYS A 101 -28.04 -20.43 7.26
N VAL A 102 -27.50 -20.80 8.42
CA VAL A 102 -27.96 -21.93 9.24
C VAL A 102 -28.74 -21.43 10.46
N LEU A 103 -29.87 -22.06 10.77
CA LEU A 103 -30.71 -21.71 11.90
C LEU A 103 -30.01 -22.11 13.20
N VAL A 104 -29.69 -21.11 14.03
CA VAL A 104 -29.13 -21.30 15.37
C VAL A 104 -30.13 -20.75 16.39
N GLY A 105 -30.87 -21.66 17.03
CA GLY A 105 -31.96 -21.30 17.94
C GLY A 105 -33.17 -20.75 17.20
N ARG A 106 -33.24 -19.42 17.04
CA ARG A 106 -34.36 -18.73 16.36
C ARG A 106 -33.90 -17.75 15.27
N VAL A 107 -32.61 -17.70 15.00
CA VAL A 107 -32.01 -16.72 14.09
C VAL A 107 -31.09 -17.46 13.14
N TYR A 108 -31.11 -17.08 11.86
CA TYR A 108 -30.17 -17.59 10.88
C TYR A 108 -28.83 -16.89 11.06
N LYS A 109 -27.77 -17.69 11.19
CA LYS A 109 -26.39 -17.23 11.29
C LYS A 109 -25.56 -17.76 10.14
N SER A 110 -24.53 -17.03 9.77
CA SER A 110 -23.56 -17.46 8.79
C SER A 110 -22.67 -18.55 9.38
N MET A 111 -22.47 -19.63 8.62
CA MET A 111 -21.48 -20.66 8.90
C MET A 111 -20.81 -21.05 7.60
N THR A 112 -19.51 -21.35 7.64
CA THR A 112 -18.87 -22.01 6.48
C THR A 112 -19.52 -23.38 6.27
N LEU A 113 -19.59 -23.86 5.03
CA LEU A 113 -20.17 -25.19 4.77
C LEU A 113 -19.39 -26.28 5.50
N ALA A 114 -18.07 -26.15 5.59
CA ALA A 114 -17.23 -27.07 6.36
C ALA A 114 -17.65 -27.15 7.84
N GLN A 115 -17.94 -26.01 8.47
CA GLN A 115 -18.45 -25.97 9.84
C GLN A 115 -19.91 -26.41 9.93
N ALA A 116 -20.76 -26.02 8.99
CA ALA A 116 -22.17 -26.40 8.99
C ALA A 116 -22.29 -27.92 8.98
N LEU A 117 -21.52 -28.61 8.13
CA LEU A 117 -21.48 -30.07 8.07
C LEU A 117 -21.00 -30.73 9.38
N LEU A 118 -20.07 -30.10 10.10
CA LEU A 118 -19.56 -30.62 11.38
C LEU A 118 -20.50 -30.31 12.54
N HIS A 119 -21.08 -29.12 12.56
CA HIS A 119 -21.90 -28.61 13.66
C HIS A 119 -23.32 -29.20 13.63
N ALA A 120 -23.84 -29.46 12.42
CA ALA A 120 -25.19 -29.96 12.19
C ALA A 120 -25.28 -31.50 12.19
N SER A 121 -24.42 -32.21 12.94
CA SER A 121 -24.44 -33.69 12.95
C SER A 121 -25.79 -34.30 13.38
N SER A 122 -26.70 -33.51 13.97
CA SER A 122 -28.09 -33.90 14.27
C SER A 122 -29.14 -33.45 13.23
N THR A 123 -28.79 -32.59 12.28
CA THR A 123 -29.69 -31.93 11.32
C THR A 123 -29.16 -31.99 9.87
N VAL A 124 -28.20 -32.89 9.63
CA VAL A 124 -27.69 -33.24 8.30
C VAL A 124 -28.34 -34.54 7.84
N VAL A 125 -28.91 -34.53 6.64
CA VAL A 125 -29.48 -35.73 6.00
C VAL A 125 -28.63 -36.09 4.79
N GLN A 126 -28.14 -37.32 4.73
CA GLN A 126 -27.34 -37.80 3.60
C GLN A 126 -28.23 -38.60 2.65
N HIS A 127 -28.28 -38.18 1.39
CA HIS A 127 -28.97 -38.89 0.32
C HIS A 127 -28.00 -39.84 -0.37
N SER A 128 -28.41 -41.08 -0.64
CA SER A 128 -27.51 -42.11 -1.19
C SER A 128 -26.96 -41.80 -2.59
N ASN A 129 -27.64 -40.94 -3.34
CA ASN A 129 -27.29 -40.52 -4.69
C ASN A 129 -27.22 -38.99 -4.78
N ILE A 130 -26.59 -38.49 -5.84
CA ILE A 130 -26.64 -37.07 -6.22
C ILE A 130 -28.05 -36.71 -6.65
N THR A 131 -28.59 -35.66 -6.04
CA THR A 131 -29.89 -35.07 -6.34
C THR A 131 -29.72 -33.87 -7.27
N ALA A 132 -30.68 -33.57 -8.15
CA ALA A 132 -30.54 -32.46 -9.11
C ALA A 132 -30.61 -31.06 -8.46
N ASP A 133 -31.27 -30.98 -7.30
CA ASP A 133 -31.50 -29.78 -6.51
C ASP A 133 -30.35 -29.40 -5.56
N SER A 134 -29.21 -30.09 -5.65
CA SER A 134 -28.03 -29.80 -4.84
C SER A 134 -27.00 -28.94 -5.58
N TYR A 135 -26.06 -28.38 -4.84
CA TYR A 135 -24.97 -27.56 -5.36
C TYR A 135 -23.62 -28.22 -5.11
N THR A 136 -22.76 -28.29 -6.13
CA THR A 136 -21.43 -28.90 -5.99
C THR A 136 -20.36 -27.88 -5.61
N VAL A 137 -19.72 -28.07 -4.46
CA VAL A 137 -18.60 -27.28 -3.95
C VAL A 137 -17.28 -28.04 -4.02
N MET A 138 -16.17 -27.31 -4.08
CA MET A 138 -14.83 -27.88 -4.16
C MET A 138 -14.22 -28.06 -2.78
N VAL A 139 -13.26 -28.98 -2.67
CA VAL A 139 -12.43 -29.17 -1.48
C VAL A 139 -11.01 -28.75 -1.83
N ARG A 140 -10.42 -27.85 -1.03
CA ARG A 140 -9.00 -27.51 -1.16
C ARG A 140 -8.13 -28.34 -0.22
N PRO A 141 -6.89 -28.68 -0.62
CA PRO A 141 -5.96 -29.43 0.22
C PRO A 141 -5.64 -28.73 1.56
N ASP A 142 -5.46 -27.41 1.52
CA ASP A 142 -5.07 -26.60 2.68
C ASP A 142 -6.20 -25.64 3.06
N PRO A 143 -7.11 -26.03 3.96
CA PRO A 143 -8.23 -25.19 4.35
C PRO A 143 -7.77 -23.91 5.05
N GLN A 144 -8.45 -22.80 4.79
CA GLN A 144 -8.21 -21.52 5.46
C GLN A 144 -9.24 -21.30 6.57
N THR A 145 -8.81 -20.55 7.58
CA THR A 145 -9.68 -20.15 8.68
C THR A 145 -10.43 -18.87 8.32
N THR A 146 -11.76 -18.91 8.44
CA THR A 146 -12.61 -17.73 8.36
C THR A 146 -12.51 -16.91 9.64
N LEU A 147 -12.36 -15.60 9.51
CA LEU A 147 -12.20 -14.65 10.61
C LEU A 147 -13.55 -14.20 11.18
N GLY A 148 -13.57 -13.86 12.47
CA GLY A 148 -14.77 -13.44 13.19
C GLY A 148 -15.52 -12.26 12.56
N ASP A 149 -14.77 -11.27 12.04
CA ASP A 149 -15.34 -10.10 11.37
C ASP A 149 -16.10 -10.49 10.09
N THR A 150 -15.64 -11.51 9.36
CA THR A 150 -16.35 -12.03 8.18
C THR A 150 -17.68 -12.66 8.54
N TYR A 151 -17.75 -13.44 9.63
CA TYR A 151 -19.02 -13.96 10.15
C TYR A 151 -19.95 -12.83 10.58
N ALA A 152 -19.44 -11.81 11.27
CA ALA A 152 -20.26 -10.68 11.70
C ALA A 152 -20.91 -9.97 10.51
N THR A 153 -20.19 -9.80 9.39
CA THR A 153 -20.75 -9.26 8.15
C THR A 153 -21.89 -10.15 7.62
N PHE A 154 -21.63 -11.45 7.44
CA PHE A 154 -22.62 -12.34 6.82
C PHE A 154 -23.77 -12.75 7.75
N ASP A 155 -23.64 -12.61 9.08
CA ASP A 155 -24.76 -12.78 10.02
C ASP A 155 -25.87 -11.74 9.76
N HIS A 156 -25.48 -10.49 9.47
CA HIS A 156 -26.42 -9.45 9.06
C HIS A 156 -27.07 -9.78 7.71
N THR A 157 -26.26 -10.22 6.74
CA THR A 157 -26.76 -10.66 5.43
C THR A 157 -27.75 -11.83 5.56
N CYS A 158 -27.43 -12.84 6.37
CA CYS A 158 -28.30 -14.00 6.61
C CYS A 158 -29.63 -13.62 7.25
N THR A 159 -29.61 -12.66 8.19
CA THR A 159 -30.83 -12.12 8.78
C THR A 159 -31.69 -11.43 7.72
N ALA A 160 -31.08 -10.60 6.85
CA ALA A 160 -31.80 -9.92 5.77
C ALA A 160 -32.35 -10.90 4.71
N ILE A 161 -31.58 -11.93 4.34
CA ILE A 161 -32.02 -13.01 3.45
C ILE A 161 -33.22 -13.74 4.06
N ALA A 162 -33.14 -14.14 5.34
CA ALA A 162 -34.24 -14.85 6.00
C ALA A 162 -35.56 -14.05 5.97
N LEU A 163 -35.48 -12.73 6.12
CA LEU A 163 -36.66 -11.84 6.10
C LEU A 163 -37.28 -11.65 4.71
N SER A 164 -36.53 -11.92 3.64
CA SER A 164 -36.93 -11.58 2.25
C SER A 164 -36.76 -12.76 1.28
N ILE A 165 -36.62 -13.97 1.81
CA ILE A 165 -36.32 -15.17 1.02
C ILE A 165 -37.39 -15.43 -0.04
N ASP A 166 -38.67 -15.24 0.29
CA ASP A 166 -39.78 -15.43 -0.65
C ASP A 166 -39.66 -14.51 -1.87
N GLY A 167 -39.22 -13.27 -1.69
CA GLY A 167 -38.99 -12.33 -2.78
C GLY A 167 -37.75 -12.66 -3.61
N ILE A 168 -36.69 -13.20 -3.00
CA ILE A 168 -35.51 -13.69 -3.72
C ILE A 168 -35.90 -14.88 -4.61
N LEU A 169 -36.65 -15.84 -4.05
CA LEU A 169 -37.13 -17.02 -4.78
C LEU A 169 -38.10 -16.61 -5.90
N HIS A 170 -38.98 -15.64 -5.63
CA HIS A 170 -39.88 -15.07 -6.64
C HIS A 170 -39.10 -14.43 -7.81
N ALA A 171 -38.08 -13.61 -7.51
CA ALA A 171 -37.25 -12.98 -8.53
C ALA A 171 -36.53 -14.01 -9.42
N CYS A 172 -36.03 -15.11 -8.84
CA CYS A 172 -35.48 -16.23 -9.59
C CYS A 172 -36.53 -16.91 -10.48
N ALA A 173 -37.72 -17.19 -9.95
CA ALA A 173 -38.79 -17.82 -10.72
C ALA A 173 -39.25 -16.94 -11.91
N ASP A 174 -39.38 -15.64 -11.70
CA ASP A 174 -39.79 -14.67 -12.73
C ASP A 174 -38.77 -14.56 -13.88
N GLN A 175 -37.48 -14.78 -13.58
CA GLN A 175 -36.39 -14.85 -14.57
C GLN A 175 -36.21 -16.23 -15.23
N GLY A 176 -37.13 -17.17 -14.99
CA GLY A 176 -37.20 -18.47 -15.66
C GLY A 176 -36.46 -19.62 -14.96
N TYR A 177 -35.95 -19.42 -13.74
CA TYR A 177 -35.36 -20.49 -12.95
C TYR A 177 -36.44 -21.28 -12.20
N VAL A 178 -36.09 -22.50 -11.75
CA VAL A 178 -36.95 -23.33 -10.89
C VAL A 178 -36.27 -23.42 -9.53
N PRO A 179 -36.36 -22.39 -8.67
CA PRO A 179 -35.54 -22.31 -7.46
C PRO A 179 -35.95 -23.37 -6.43
N VAL A 180 -34.97 -23.86 -5.68
CA VAL A 180 -35.18 -24.71 -4.51
C VAL A 180 -35.74 -23.85 -3.38
N THR A 181 -36.81 -24.33 -2.74
CA THR A 181 -37.58 -23.56 -1.74
C THR A 181 -37.49 -24.11 -0.33
N ASP A 182 -36.92 -25.31 -0.15
CA ASP A 182 -36.79 -25.99 1.13
C ASP A 182 -35.45 -25.66 1.80
N THR A 183 -34.41 -26.42 1.51
CA THR A 183 -33.17 -26.47 2.28
C THR A 183 -31.95 -26.49 1.37
N LEU A 184 -30.80 -26.05 1.88
CA LEU A 184 -29.57 -26.10 1.11
C LEU A 184 -29.03 -27.53 1.04
N LYS A 185 -28.88 -28.05 -0.18
CA LYS A 185 -28.30 -29.36 -0.48
C LYS A 185 -26.95 -29.18 -1.15
N ILE A 186 -25.92 -29.86 -0.68
CA ILE A 186 -24.53 -29.72 -1.17
C ILE A 186 -23.90 -31.06 -1.54
N ASN A 187 -23.11 -31.05 -2.61
CA ASN A 187 -22.22 -32.15 -2.99
C ASN A 187 -20.79 -31.70 -2.69
N VAL A 188 -20.07 -32.47 -1.88
CA VAL A 188 -18.71 -32.13 -1.46
C VAL A 188 -17.71 -32.79 -2.38
N GLY A 189 -17.05 -31.99 -3.21
CA GLY A 189 -16.11 -32.46 -4.23
C GLY A 189 -16.78 -32.70 -5.58
N THR A 190 -16.00 -32.55 -6.66
CA THR A 190 -16.50 -32.75 -8.03
C THR A 190 -16.75 -34.23 -8.38
N ASP A 191 -16.24 -35.13 -7.57
CA ASP A 191 -16.36 -36.59 -7.62
C ASP A 191 -17.35 -37.14 -6.57
N ALA A 192 -18.16 -36.26 -5.97
CA ALA A 192 -19.17 -36.65 -5.00
C ALA A 192 -20.14 -37.69 -5.57
N THR A 193 -20.47 -38.69 -4.75
CA THR A 193 -21.43 -39.75 -5.08
C THR A 193 -22.77 -39.59 -4.37
N HIS A 194 -22.86 -38.66 -3.42
CA HIS A 194 -24.00 -38.47 -2.54
C HIS A 194 -24.26 -36.98 -2.30
N THR A 195 -25.53 -36.62 -2.12
CA THR A 195 -25.93 -35.28 -1.67
C THR A 195 -26.00 -35.22 -0.16
N THR A 196 -25.56 -34.10 0.42
CA THR A 196 -25.76 -33.79 1.84
C THR A 196 -26.71 -32.62 2.00
N GLU A 197 -27.80 -32.82 2.73
CA GLU A 197 -28.82 -31.81 3.01
C GLU A 197 -28.60 -31.16 4.37
N LEU A 198 -28.63 -29.82 4.39
CA LEU A 198 -28.58 -29.00 5.59
C LEU A 198 -30.01 -28.60 5.96
N VAL A 199 -30.69 -29.42 6.78
CA VAL A 199 -32.14 -29.29 7.04
C VAL A 199 -32.54 -27.92 7.60
N ASP A 200 -31.66 -27.34 8.41
CA ASP A 200 -31.89 -26.05 9.08
C ASP A 200 -31.21 -24.87 8.35
N ALA A 201 -30.95 -24.97 7.05
CA ALA A 201 -30.32 -23.91 6.26
C ALA A 201 -31.22 -23.36 5.17
N LEU A 202 -31.14 -22.04 4.94
CA LEU A 202 -31.82 -21.39 3.81
C LEU A 202 -31.25 -21.88 2.47
N PRO A 203 -32.05 -22.00 1.39
CA PRO A 203 -31.63 -22.50 0.08
C PRO A 203 -30.82 -21.46 -0.72
N ILE A 204 -29.86 -20.80 -0.08
CA ILE A 204 -28.95 -19.83 -0.69
C ILE A 204 -27.51 -20.17 -0.31
N LEU A 205 -26.65 -20.23 -1.32
CA LEU A 205 -25.23 -20.36 -1.15
C LEU A 205 -24.57 -18.98 -1.21
N ILE A 206 -23.74 -18.67 -0.21
CA ILE A 206 -22.91 -17.47 -0.15
C ILE A 206 -21.49 -17.87 -0.55
N LEU A 207 -20.96 -17.22 -1.58
CA LEU A 207 -19.63 -17.48 -2.14
C LEU A 207 -18.77 -16.23 -2.07
N PRO A 208 -18.06 -16.00 -0.95
CA PRO A 208 -17.11 -14.90 -0.84
C PRO A 208 -16.11 -14.92 -2.01
N TYR A 209 -15.80 -13.73 -2.55
CA TYR A 209 -14.87 -13.60 -3.68
C TYR A 209 -13.44 -14.04 -3.35
N TRP A 210 -13.02 -13.91 -2.09
CA TRP A 210 -11.73 -14.40 -1.57
C TRP A 210 -11.90 -14.81 -0.11
N ASP A 211 -10.86 -15.43 0.47
CA ASP A 211 -10.89 -15.83 1.88
C ASP A 211 -11.02 -14.60 2.78
N ASN A 212 -11.99 -14.59 3.69
CA ASN A 212 -12.32 -13.46 4.57
C ASN A 212 -12.85 -12.20 3.85
N GLY A 213 -13.28 -12.32 2.59
CA GLY A 213 -13.96 -11.24 1.88
C GLY A 213 -15.31 -10.90 2.52
N ASN A 214 -15.61 -9.60 2.65
CA ASN A 214 -16.88 -9.07 3.13
C ASN A 214 -17.93 -8.90 2.01
N ILE A 215 -17.55 -9.20 0.77
CA ILE A 215 -18.43 -9.24 -0.40
C ILE A 215 -18.44 -10.64 -0.98
N ALA A 216 -19.59 -11.03 -1.52
CA ALA A 216 -19.83 -12.38 -2.01
C ALA A 216 -20.70 -12.40 -3.27
N ARG A 217 -20.61 -13.53 -3.96
CA ARG A 217 -21.58 -13.98 -4.94
C ARG A 217 -22.64 -14.81 -4.24
N PHE A 218 -23.86 -14.75 -4.74
CA PHE A 218 -24.99 -15.46 -4.14
C PHE A 218 -25.66 -16.33 -5.20
N GLY A 219 -25.98 -17.56 -4.84
CA GLY A 219 -26.63 -18.51 -5.73
C GLY A 219 -27.79 -19.20 -5.05
N VAL A 220 -28.93 -19.27 -5.74
CA VAL A 220 -30.06 -20.13 -5.36
C VAL A 220 -29.97 -21.39 -6.23
N PRO A 221 -29.85 -22.60 -5.65
CA PRO A 221 -29.90 -23.84 -6.40
C PRO A 221 -31.24 -23.98 -7.14
N GLY A 222 -31.22 -24.54 -8.34
CA GLY A 222 -32.42 -24.90 -9.09
C GLY A 222 -32.73 -26.38 -8.99
N GLN A 223 -34.02 -26.74 -9.01
CA GLN A 223 -34.48 -28.13 -8.97
C GLN A 223 -34.03 -28.94 -10.20
N ASP A 224 -33.68 -28.25 -11.28
CA ASP A 224 -33.20 -28.79 -12.55
C ASP A 224 -31.67 -28.68 -12.71
N GLY A 225 -30.95 -28.35 -11.64
CA GLY A 225 -29.50 -28.23 -11.62
C GLY A 225 -28.95 -26.90 -12.14
N VAL A 226 -29.78 -26.00 -12.66
CA VAL A 226 -29.38 -24.64 -13.05
C VAL A 226 -29.41 -23.72 -11.83
N MET A 227 -28.30 -23.08 -11.51
CA MET A 227 -28.25 -22.11 -10.42
C MET A 227 -28.81 -20.76 -10.89
N CYS A 228 -29.70 -20.17 -10.09
CA CYS A 228 -30.07 -18.77 -10.22
C CYS A 228 -28.97 -17.91 -9.59
N SER A 229 -28.21 -17.21 -10.44
CA SER A 229 -27.17 -16.29 -10.00
C SER A 229 -27.77 -14.94 -9.63
N ILE A 230 -27.56 -14.51 -8.37
CA ILE A 230 -28.14 -13.27 -7.86
C ILE A 230 -27.05 -12.33 -7.33
N LYS A 231 -27.38 -11.05 -7.31
CA LYS A 231 -26.63 -10.01 -6.62
C LYS A 231 -27.56 -9.30 -5.65
N LEU A 232 -27.12 -9.22 -4.40
CA LEU A 232 -27.87 -8.58 -3.32
C LEU A 232 -27.36 -7.17 -3.10
N TYR A 233 -28.26 -6.23 -2.81
CA TYR A 233 -27.94 -4.83 -2.61
C TYR A 233 -28.41 -4.26 -1.27
N ASN A 234 -27.87 -3.11 -0.88
CA ASN A 234 -28.40 -2.29 0.22
C ASN A 234 -28.51 -3.08 1.54
N MET A 235 -29.71 -3.30 2.12
CA MET A 235 -29.91 -3.94 3.44
C MET A 235 -29.21 -5.30 3.59
N PHE A 236 -28.90 -5.98 2.48
CA PHE A 236 -28.16 -7.24 2.50
C PHE A 236 -26.65 -7.08 2.75
N VAL A 237 -26.04 -5.98 2.31
CA VAL A 237 -24.57 -5.82 2.21
C VAL A 237 -24.05 -4.48 2.74
N GLY A 238 -24.93 -3.55 3.12
CA GLY A 238 -24.57 -2.19 3.53
C GLY A 238 -25.68 -1.46 4.33
N PRO A 239 -25.51 -0.16 4.61
CA PRO A 239 -26.41 0.62 5.47
C PRO A 239 -27.67 1.13 4.76
N GLY A 240 -27.91 0.70 3.52
CA GLY A 240 -29.08 1.13 2.73
C GLY A 240 -30.38 0.63 3.33
N SER A 241 -31.52 1.21 2.93
CA SER A 241 -32.84 0.91 3.49
C SER A 241 -33.70 -0.04 2.65
N PHE A 242 -33.18 -0.53 1.53
CA PHE A 242 -33.93 -1.33 0.55
C PHE A 242 -33.43 -2.77 0.50
N TYR A 243 -34.34 -3.71 0.25
CA TYR A 243 -34.01 -5.13 0.03
C TYR A 243 -34.05 -5.42 -1.47
N GLN A 244 -32.99 -5.04 -2.20
CA GLN A 244 -32.97 -5.21 -3.66
C GLN A 244 -32.14 -6.42 -4.07
N VAL A 245 -32.66 -7.18 -5.04
CA VAL A 245 -32.00 -8.35 -5.63
C VAL A 245 -31.98 -8.20 -7.15
N ALA A 246 -30.78 -8.24 -7.75
CA ALA A 246 -30.65 -8.39 -9.19
C ALA A 246 -30.51 -9.87 -9.54
N VAL A 247 -31.25 -10.28 -10.57
CA VAL A 247 -31.25 -11.64 -11.10
C VAL A 247 -30.96 -11.58 -12.60
N ILE A 248 -30.05 -12.42 -13.07
CA ILE A 248 -29.77 -12.57 -14.50
C ILE A 248 -30.83 -13.45 -15.14
N ASN A 249 -31.32 -13.08 -16.33
CA ASN A 249 -32.24 -13.94 -17.08
C ASN A 249 -31.62 -15.32 -17.38
N ARG A 250 -32.36 -16.41 -17.12
CA ARG A 250 -31.88 -17.77 -17.32
C ARG A 250 -31.43 -18.06 -18.76
N ALA A 251 -32.17 -17.58 -19.75
CA ALA A 251 -31.86 -17.82 -21.16
C ALA A 251 -30.55 -17.13 -21.55
N ASP A 252 -30.35 -15.89 -21.11
CA ASP A 252 -29.09 -15.16 -21.33
C ASP A 252 -27.92 -15.85 -20.62
N TYR A 253 -28.12 -16.29 -19.38
CA TYR A 253 -27.10 -17.02 -18.60
C TYR A 253 -26.61 -18.29 -19.31
N ASP A 254 -27.55 -19.10 -19.82
CA ASP A 254 -27.25 -20.32 -20.57
C ASP A 254 -26.59 -20.02 -21.93
N ALA A 255 -27.12 -19.05 -22.69
CA ALA A 255 -26.60 -18.67 -24.00
C ALA A 255 -25.15 -18.15 -23.91
N HIS A 256 -24.86 -17.26 -22.96
CA HIS A 256 -23.51 -16.70 -22.79
C HIS A 256 -22.52 -17.73 -22.24
N THR A 257 -22.95 -18.63 -21.33
CA THR A 257 -22.08 -19.72 -20.87
C THR A 257 -21.64 -20.60 -22.04
N ARG A 258 -22.58 -21.00 -22.90
CA ARG A 258 -22.30 -21.79 -24.11
C ARG A 258 -21.38 -21.06 -25.08
N GLN A 259 -21.65 -19.77 -25.29
CA GLN A 259 -20.86 -18.94 -26.19
C GLN A 259 -19.41 -18.82 -25.73
N TRP A 260 -19.19 -18.50 -24.45
CA TRP A 260 -17.85 -18.27 -23.89
C TRP A 260 -17.03 -19.56 -23.71
N LEU A 261 -17.69 -20.69 -23.44
CA LEU A 261 -17.04 -22.00 -23.42
C LEU A 261 -16.86 -22.63 -24.80
N HIS A 262 -17.43 -22.04 -25.85
CA HIS A 262 -17.47 -22.58 -27.21
C HIS A 262 -18.06 -24.00 -27.29
N GLU A 263 -19.01 -24.33 -26.42
CA GLU A 263 -19.67 -25.64 -26.36
C GLU A 263 -21.20 -25.48 -26.27
N PRO A 264 -21.94 -25.70 -27.38
CA PRO A 264 -23.38 -25.48 -27.41
C PRO A 264 -24.22 -26.65 -26.87
N HIS A 265 -23.64 -27.85 -26.69
CA HIS A 265 -24.39 -29.08 -26.42
C HIS A 265 -24.27 -29.61 -24.98
N GLY A 266 -23.61 -28.89 -24.08
CA GLY A 266 -23.56 -29.24 -22.66
C GLY A 266 -24.89 -29.04 -21.92
N SER A 267 -24.95 -29.60 -20.72
CA SER A 267 -26.12 -29.63 -19.83
C SER A 267 -25.76 -29.13 -18.44
N TRP A 268 -26.72 -28.54 -17.74
CA TRP A 268 -26.54 -28.07 -16.37
C TRP A 268 -26.80 -29.19 -15.36
N GLN A 269 -25.89 -29.32 -14.40
CA GLN A 269 -25.99 -30.26 -13.30
C GLN A 269 -25.39 -29.61 -12.04
N ASN A 270 -26.20 -29.42 -11.01
CA ASN A 270 -25.76 -28.98 -9.69
C ASN A 270 -24.93 -27.68 -9.66
N GLY A 271 -25.26 -26.71 -10.51
CA GLY A 271 -24.54 -25.44 -10.66
C GLY A 271 -23.34 -25.51 -11.62
N TRP A 272 -23.09 -26.66 -12.26
CA TRP A 272 -21.98 -26.86 -13.19
C TRP A 272 -22.51 -27.13 -14.61
N TYR A 273 -21.88 -26.51 -15.60
CA TYR A 273 -22.11 -26.79 -17.01
C TYR A 273 -21.24 -27.99 -17.44
N THR A 274 -21.87 -29.10 -17.77
CA THR A 274 -21.23 -30.37 -18.12
C THR A 274 -21.26 -30.58 -19.62
N PHE A 275 -20.10 -30.76 -20.22
CA PHE A 275 -19.95 -31.02 -21.65
C PHE A 275 -20.53 -32.40 -22.03
N PRO A 276 -20.80 -32.64 -23.32
CA PRO A 276 -21.31 -33.93 -23.80
C PRO A 276 -20.40 -35.14 -23.49
N ASP A 277 -19.12 -34.90 -23.23
CA ASP A 277 -18.16 -35.95 -22.83
C ASP A 277 -18.44 -36.51 -21.41
N GLY A 278 -19.28 -35.83 -20.62
CA GLY A 278 -19.64 -36.18 -19.25
C GLY A 278 -18.53 -35.96 -18.21
N VAL A 279 -17.32 -35.59 -18.66
CA VAL A 279 -16.10 -35.46 -17.84
C VAL A 279 -15.73 -34.00 -17.64
N THR A 280 -15.83 -33.19 -18.69
CA THR A 280 -15.47 -31.77 -18.64
C THR A 280 -16.63 -30.98 -18.06
N ARG A 281 -16.38 -30.30 -16.94
CA ARG A 281 -17.41 -29.55 -16.21
C ARG A 281 -16.85 -28.21 -15.75
N TYR A 282 -17.66 -27.17 -15.92
CA TYR A 282 -17.32 -25.81 -15.50
C TYR A 282 -18.36 -25.30 -14.51
N TYR A 283 -17.91 -24.87 -13.33
CA TYR A 283 -18.72 -24.01 -12.49
C TYR A 283 -18.89 -22.68 -13.22
N SER A 284 -20.10 -22.12 -13.21
CA SER A 284 -20.39 -20.82 -13.81
C SER A 284 -21.12 -19.95 -12.80
N HIS A 285 -20.76 -18.67 -12.78
CA HIS A 285 -21.44 -17.62 -12.06
C HIS A 285 -21.34 -16.33 -12.85
N MET A 286 -22.45 -15.61 -12.95
CA MET A 286 -22.50 -14.33 -13.66
C MET A 286 -23.22 -13.28 -12.82
N GLN A 287 -22.76 -12.05 -12.86
CA GLN A 287 -23.50 -10.89 -12.36
C GLN A 287 -23.38 -9.79 -13.40
N ASN A 288 -24.47 -9.08 -13.67
CA ASN A 288 -24.44 -7.95 -14.58
C ASN A 288 -25.31 -6.83 -14.04
N ASP A 289 -24.88 -5.58 -14.22
CA ASP A 289 -25.74 -4.43 -14.02
C ASP A 289 -26.53 -4.14 -15.30
N LEU A 290 -27.86 -4.03 -15.21
CA LEU A 290 -28.71 -3.77 -16.37
C LEU A 290 -28.26 -2.51 -17.13
N ARG A 291 -27.77 -1.49 -16.40
CA ARG A 291 -27.28 -0.24 -17.01
C ARG A 291 -26.10 -0.49 -17.94
N ARG A 292 -25.35 -1.58 -17.76
CA ARG A 292 -24.17 -1.93 -18.56
C ARG A 292 -24.45 -2.90 -19.72
N LYS A 293 -25.64 -3.51 -19.79
CA LYS A 293 -25.98 -4.51 -20.83
C LYS A 293 -25.59 -4.07 -22.24
N ASP A 294 -26.00 -2.87 -22.64
CA ASP A 294 -25.83 -2.36 -24.01
C ASP A 294 -24.63 -1.40 -24.14
N HIS A 295 -23.80 -1.24 -23.10
CA HIS A 295 -22.63 -0.38 -23.15
C HIS A 295 -21.49 -1.03 -23.96
N VAL A 296 -20.69 -0.20 -24.63
CA VAL A 296 -19.51 -0.67 -25.36
C VAL A 296 -18.53 -1.31 -24.36
N GLY A 297 -18.27 -2.60 -24.54
CA GLY A 297 -17.42 -3.40 -23.64
C GLY A 297 -18.15 -3.98 -22.41
N GLY A 298 -19.48 -3.81 -22.30
CA GLY A 298 -20.31 -4.53 -21.35
C GLY A 298 -20.51 -6.01 -21.75
N LEU A 299 -21.04 -6.81 -20.84
CA LEU A 299 -21.16 -8.27 -21.06
C LEU A 299 -22.32 -8.68 -21.97
N GLY A 300 -23.27 -7.79 -22.27
CA GLY A 300 -24.46 -8.11 -23.09
C GLY A 300 -25.54 -8.90 -22.35
N VAL A 301 -25.39 -9.15 -21.05
CA VAL A 301 -26.28 -10.01 -20.26
C VAL A 301 -27.41 -9.20 -19.63
N ALA A 302 -28.68 -9.59 -19.80
CA ALA A 302 -29.77 -8.91 -19.12
C ALA A 302 -29.86 -9.31 -17.63
N SER A 303 -30.03 -8.32 -16.76
CA SER A 303 -30.43 -8.52 -15.37
C SER A 303 -31.65 -7.66 -15.04
N VAL A 304 -32.45 -8.11 -14.09
CA VAL A 304 -33.63 -7.39 -13.60
C VAL A 304 -33.52 -7.28 -12.08
N VAL A 305 -33.83 -6.09 -11.56
CA VAL A 305 -33.77 -5.81 -10.12
C VAL A 305 -35.17 -5.84 -9.53
N TYR A 306 -35.34 -6.54 -8.42
CA TYR A 306 -36.59 -6.67 -7.68
C TYR A 306 -36.42 -6.19 -6.26
N ASP A 307 -37.48 -5.57 -5.74
CA ASP A 307 -37.64 -5.35 -4.32
C ASP A 307 -38.12 -6.66 -3.68
N ALA A 308 -37.26 -7.27 -2.86
CA ALA A 308 -37.50 -8.59 -2.28
C ALA A 308 -38.58 -8.61 -1.18
N LEU A 309 -39.11 -7.47 -0.75
CA LEU A 309 -40.24 -7.43 0.19
C LEU A 309 -41.58 -7.23 -0.54
N THR A 310 -41.59 -6.45 -1.62
CA THR A 310 -42.81 -6.12 -2.37
C THR A 310 -42.97 -6.93 -3.65
N HIS A 311 -41.94 -7.66 -4.06
CA HIS A 311 -41.85 -8.49 -5.26
C HIS A 311 -41.99 -7.71 -6.57
N LYS A 312 -41.79 -6.38 -6.53
CA LYS A 312 -41.93 -5.51 -7.70
C LYS A 312 -40.58 -5.25 -8.34
N VAL A 313 -40.59 -5.18 -9.68
CA VAL A 313 -39.44 -4.75 -10.46
C VAL A 313 -39.10 -3.29 -10.13
N VAL A 314 -37.82 -3.01 -9.96
CA VAL A 314 -37.27 -1.67 -9.70
C VAL A 314 -36.62 -1.13 -10.96
N ASP A 315 -37.00 0.09 -11.34
CA ASP A 315 -36.43 0.79 -12.47
C ASP A 315 -35.12 1.51 -12.07
N CYS A 316 -34.01 0.80 -12.22
CA CYS A 316 -32.67 1.32 -11.95
C CYS A 316 -32.20 2.40 -12.93
N LEU A 317 -32.85 2.55 -14.09
CA LEU A 317 -32.52 3.59 -15.07
C LEU A 317 -33.15 4.91 -14.66
N ALA A 318 -34.40 4.89 -14.22
CA ALA A 318 -35.10 6.07 -13.73
C ALA A 318 -34.65 6.49 -12.32
N ASN A 319 -34.35 5.51 -11.45
CA ASN A 319 -33.88 5.75 -10.09
C ASN A 319 -32.72 4.81 -9.75
N PRO A 320 -31.45 5.26 -9.83
CA PRO A 320 -30.30 4.40 -9.64
C PRO A 320 -29.97 4.08 -8.18
N GLN A 321 -30.38 4.91 -7.22
CA GLN A 321 -30.05 4.74 -5.79
C GLN A 321 -30.38 3.35 -5.21
N PRO A 322 -31.55 2.74 -5.47
CA PRO A 322 -31.86 1.39 -4.98
C PRO A 322 -30.94 0.30 -5.58
N CYS A 323 -30.28 0.58 -6.68
CA CYS A 323 -29.44 -0.36 -7.44
C CYS A 323 -27.94 -0.08 -7.27
N GLU A 324 -27.59 0.82 -6.34
CA GLU A 324 -26.22 1.12 -5.92
C GLU A 324 -25.96 0.51 -4.55
N ASN A 325 -24.74 0.01 -4.34
CA ASN A 325 -24.30 -0.47 -3.03
C ASN A 325 -23.46 0.57 -2.34
N GLN A 326 -23.80 0.88 -1.10
CA GLN A 326 -22.99 1.77 -0.26
C GLN A 326 -22.24 0.96 0.78
N VAL A 327 -20.96 1.27 0.93
CA VAL A 327 -20.09 0.67 1.93
C VAL A 327 -19.39 1.80 2.68
N ASP A 328 -19.69 1.94 3.97
CA ASP A 328 -18.98 2.87 4.85
C ASP A 328 -17.82 2.12 5.54
N MET A 329 -16.62 2.64 5.36
CA MET A 329 -15.39 2.13 5.97
C MET A 329 -14.76 3.22 6.83
N THR A 330 -14.58 2.94 8.11
CA THR A 330 -14.02 3.91 9.06
C THR A 330 -12.77 3.38 9.75
N TRP A 331 -11.62 3.94 9.40
CA TRP A 331 -10.35 3.78 10.11
C TRP A 331 -10.23 4.87 11.17
N GLN A 332 -10.67 4.58 12.40
CA GLN A 332 -10.81 5.59 13.46
C GLN A 332 -9.56 6.47 13.63
N GLY A 333 -9.72 7.78 13.45
CA GLY A 333 -8.65 8.77 13.60
C GLY A 333 -7.66 8.85 12.43
N VAL A 334 -7.91 8.12 11.34
CA VAL A 334 -7.12 8.17 10.10
C VAL A 334 -7.98 8.66 8.93
N ILE A 335 -9.02 7.90 8.59
CA ILE A 335 -9.88 8.19 7.44
C ILE A 335 -11.26 7.58 7.61
N ARG A 336 -12.28 8.25 7.06
CA ARG A 336 -13.59 7.66 6.83
C ARG A 336 -13.92 7.74 5.35
N GLN A 337 -14.29 6.62 4.75
CA GLN A 337 -14.63 6.51 3.35
C GLN A 337 -16.07 6.01 3.21
N ASN A 338 -16.85 6.69 2.39
CA ASN A 338 -18.06 6.10 1.83
C ASN A 338 -17.79 5.69 0.38
N ALA A 339 -17.91 4.40 0.09
CA ALA A 339 -17.83 3.88 -1.28
C ALA A 339 -19.25 3.61 -1.79
N THR A 340 -19.57 4.16 -2.94
CA THR A 340 -20.77 3.79 -3.69
C THR A 340 -20.34 2.96 -4.90
N GLU A 341 -20.74 1.70 -4.95
CA GLU A 341 -20.63 0.87 -6.13
C GLU A 341 -21.66 1.36 -7.15
N LEU A 342 -21.18 2.06 -8.18
CA LEU A 342 -22.02 2.61 -9.23
C LEU A 342 -22.55 1.52 -10.14
N TRP A 343 -21.71 0.56 -10.52
CA TRP A 343 -22.11 -0.66 -11.24
C TRP A 343 -21.04 -1.73 -11.08
N SER A 344 -21.42 -3.00 -11.27
CA SER A 344 -20.45 -4.09 -11.40
C SER A 344 -20.94 -5.19 -12.33
N GLU A 345 -19.97 -5.85 -12.95
CA GLU A 345 -20.14 -6.98 -13.86
C GLU A 345 -19.15 -8.06 -13.46
N CYS A 346 -19.59 -9.31 -13.42
CA CYS A 346 -18.77 -10.44 -13.06
C CYS A 346 -19.09 -11.65 -13.93
N VAL A 347 -18.05 -12.34 -14.38
CA VAL A 347 -18.10 -13.67 -14.98
C VAL A 347 -17.05 -14.51 -14.30
N CYS A 348 -17.43 -15.65 -13.77
CA CYS A 348 -16.50 -16.64 -13.25
C CYS A 348 -16.94 -18.00 -13.78
N ILE A 349 -16.19 -18.53 -14.74
CA ILE A 349 -16.40 -19.87 -15.31
C ILE A 349 -15.12 -20.66 -15.13
N GLN A 350 -15.14 -21.79 -14.43
CA GLN A 350 -13.91 -22.55 -14.17
C GLN A 350 -14.13 -24.03 -13.90
N ASP A 351 -13.18 -24.86 -14.32
CA ASP A 351 -13.14 -26.28 -14.00
C ASP A 351 -12.48 -26.55 -12.63
N LYS A 352 -12.46 -27.82 -12.21
CA LYS A 352 -11.79 -28.27 -10.97
C LYS A 352 -10.28 -28.05 -10.93
N HIS A 353 -9.66 -27.81 -12.08
CA HIS A 353 -8.24 -27.54 -12.27
C HIS A 353 -7.95 -26.03 -12.45
N ARG A 354 -8.98 -25.18 -12.31
CA ARG A 354 -8.96 -23.73 -12.50
C ARG A 354 -8.64 -23.31 -13.94
N ASN A 355 -8.93 -24.13 -14.93
CA ASN A 355 -8.96 -23.66 -16.32
C ASN A 355 -10.33 -23.04 -16.57
N GLY A 356 -10.36 -21.82 -17.09
CA GLY A 356 -11.60 -21.08 -17.21
C GLY A 356 -11.46 -19.67 -17.74
N LEU A 357 -12.47 -18.86 -17.41
CA LEU A 357 -12.60 -17.44 -17.71
C LEU A 357 -13.04 -16.72 -16.43
N VAL A 358 -12.26 -15.72 -16.02
CA VAL A 358 -12.63 -14.83 -14.92
C VAL A 358 -12.57 -13.40 -15.42
N TRP A 359 -13.64 -12.67 -15.19
CA TRP A 359 -13.77 -11.24 -15.45
C TRP A 359 -14.54 -10.61 -14.30
N TYR A 360 -13.98 -9.58 -13.69
CA TYR A 360 -14.70 -8.76 -12.74
C TYR A 360 -14.39 -7.30 -13.03
N SER A 361 -15.42 -6.51 -13.24
CA SER A 361 -15.29 -5.08 -13.50
C SER A 361 -16.27 -4.34 -12.60
N VAL A 362 -15.78 -3.35 -11.86
CA VAL A 362 -16.59 -2.54 -10.96
C VAL A 362 -16.19 -1.08 -11.10
N GLU A 363 -17.16 -0.18 -11.10
CA GLU A 363 -16.93 1.25 -10.93
C GLU A 363 -17.42 1.67 -9.56
N ASN A 364 -16.49 2.22 -8.78
CA ASN A 364 -16.77 2.74 -7.44
C ASN A 364 -16.55 4.25 -7.43
N GLU A 365 -17.51 4.97 -6.87
CA GLU A 365 -17.33 6.33 -6.42
C GLU A 365 -16.90 6.31 -4.95
N TYR A 366 -15.75 6.89 -4.66
CA TYR A 366 -15.24 7.02 -3.29
C TYR A 366 -15.38 8.45 -2.82
N VAL A 367 -16.11 8.64 -1.73
CA VAL A 367 -16.13 9.89 -0.97
C VAL A 367 -15.27 9.68 0.27
N LEU A 368 -14.07 10.24 0.22
CA LEU A 368 -13.12 10.20 1.32
C LEU A 368 -13.34 11.45 2.18
N SER A 369 -13.52 11.26 3.48
CA SER A 369 -13.63 12.32 4.48
C SER A 369 -12.47 12.20 5.46
N ASN A 370 -11.88 13.35 5.77
CA ASN A 370 -10.69 13.38 6.61
C ASN A 370 -11.04 13.47 8.09
N SER A 371 -10.30 12.73 8.91
CA SER A 371 -10.24 12.97 10.35
C SER A 371 -8.89 13.57 10.71
N PHE A 372 -8.74 14.89 10.60
CA PHE A 372 -7.55 15.57 11.10
C PHE A 372 -7.60 15.66 12.63
N GLY A 373 -6.95 14.72 13.30
CA GLY A 373 -6.74 14.78 14.75
C GLY A 373 -5.67 15.78 15.14
N LEU A 374 -5.68 16.19 16.42
CA LEU A 374 -4.62 17.02 17.03
C LEU A 374 -3.23 16.38 16.86
N SER A 375 -3.13 15.05 16.90
CA SER A 375 -1.90 14.29 16.68
C SER A 375 -1.27 14.59 15.30
N THR A 376 -2.10 14.65 14.25
CA THR A 376 -1.68 14.96 12.88
C THR A 376 -1.19 16.40 12.76
N VAL A 377 -1.87 17.35 13.42
CA VAL A 377 -1.45 18.76 13.46
C VAL A 377 -0.09 18.92 14.11
N VAL A 378 0.12 18.31 15.28
CA VAL A 378 1.41 18.37 16.00
C VAL A 378 2.53 17.73 15.16
N ALA A 379 2.27 16.59 14.53
CA ALA A 379 3.23 15.94 13.64
C ALA A 379 3.63 16.85 12.46
N ASN A 380 2.66 17.51 11.83
CA ASN A 380 2.88 18.37 10.68
C ASN A 380 3.65 19.64 11.01
N ILE A 381 3.33 20.31 12.13
CA ILE A 381 4.08 21.47 12.61
C ILE A 381 5.54 21.10 12.90
N SER A 382 5.76 19.93 13.50
CA SER A 382 7.10 19.45 13.84
C SER A 382 7.94 19.20 12.59
N VAL A 383 7.37 18.53 11.58
CA VAL A 383 8.03 18.30 10.29
C VAL A 383 8.25 19.61 9.53
N PHE A 384 7.28 20.53 9.54
CA PHE A 384 7.40 21.84 8.92
C PHE A 384 8.60 22.63 9.48
N GLY A 385 8.79 22.62 10.81
CA GLY A 385 9.95 23.24 11.44
C GLY A 385 11.29 22.66 10.97
N VAL A 386 11.36 21.36 10.70
CA VAL A 386 12.55 20.70 10.12
C VAL A 386 12.75 21.14 8.66
N LEU A 387 11.68 21.14 7.85
CA LEU A 387 11.72 21.53 6.44
C LEU A 387 12.13 22.99 6.24
N MET A 388 11.60 23.91 7.05
CA MET A 388 11.97 25.33 7.01
C MET A 388 13.45 25.54 7.29
N ARG A 389 13.96 24.90 8.35
CA ARG A 389 15.38 24.99 8.70
C ARG A 389 16.28 24.44 7.60
N TRP A 390 15.90 23.31 7.01
CA TRP A 390 16.63 22.72 5.88
C TRP A 390 16.56 23.60 4.63
N GLY A 391 15.40 24.19 4.33
CA GLY A 391 15.22 25.09 3.19
C GLY A 391 16.06 26.36 3.29
N ILE A 392 16.07 27.01 4.46
CA ILE A 392 16.93 28.17 4.72
C ILE A 392 18.41 27.81 4.56
N ALA A 393 18.82 26.65 5.05
CA ALA A 393 20.19 26.16 4.89
C ALA A 393 20.59 25.94 3.42
N LEU A 394 19.70 25.35 2.62
CA LEU A 394 19.89 25.18 1.18
C LEU A 394 20.02 26.52 0.46
N LEU A 395 19.15 27.49 0.79
CA LEU A 395 19.19 28.84 0.21
C LEU A 395 20.48 29.58 0.59
N ALA A 396 20.94 29.46 1.83
CA ALA A 396 22.17 30.07 2.31
C ALA A 396 23.40 29.54 1.53
N LEU A 397 23.49 28.22 1.37
CA LEU A 397 24.60 27.59 0.63
C LEU A 397 24.53 27.85 -0.88
N TRP A 398 23.32 27.90 -1.46
CA TRP A 398 23.13 28.29 -2.85
C TRP A 398 23.57 29.74 -3.11
N ARG A 399 23.18 30.67 -2.23
CA ARG A 399 23.65 32.07 -2.31
C ARG A 399 25.16 32.16 -2.17
N GLY A 400 25.75 31.45 -1.21
CA GLY A 400 27.20 31.40 -1.04
C GLY A 400 27.94 30.94 -2.29
N TYR A 401 27.34 30.05 -3.08
CA TYR A 401 27.85 29.66 -4.39
C TYR A 401 27.69 30.75 -5.46
N VAL A 402 26.51 31.36 -5.58
CA VAL A 402 26.23 32.44 -6.55
C VAL A 402 27.17 33.63 -6.36
N TYR A 403 27.57 33.93 -5.13
CA TYR A 403 28.48 35.03 -4.78
C TYR A 403 29.93 34.59 -4.59
N GLU A 404 30.31 33.37 -5.01
CA GLU A 404 31.69 32.84 -4.98
C GLU A 404 32.36 32.84 -3.58
N THR A 405 31.58 32.85 -2.50
CA THR A 405 32.09 32.79 -1.12
C THR A 405 32.32 31.35 -0.64
N SER A 406 31.61 30.38 -1.26
CA SER A 406 31.74 28.95 -1.00
C SER A 406 31.45 28.12 -2.26
N ASP A 407 31.94 26.88 -2.32
CA ASP A 407 31.55 25.95 -3.39
C ASP A 407 30.09 25.52 -3.20
N TRP A 408 29.39 25.16 -4.29
CA TRP A 408 28.07 24.55 -4.17
C TRP A 408 28.18 23.16 -3.55
N HIS A 409 27.87 23.08 -2.26
CA HIS A 409 27.91 21.86 -1.48
C HIS A 409 26.54 21.22 -1.34
N GLY A 410 26.54 19.89 -1.31
CA GLY A 410 25.43 19.11 -0.76
C GLY A 410 25.10 19.54 0.66
N CYS A 411 23.81 19.62 0.94
CA CYS A 411 23.22 19.95 2.21
C CYS A 411 22.08 18.98 2.49
N GLY A 412 22.40 17.76 2.92
CA GLY A 412 21.39 16.78 3.29
C GLY A 412 20.71 17.08 4.63
N ILE A 413 19.79 16.19 5.03
CA ILE A 413 19.02 16.30 6.30
C ILE A 413 19.90 16.39 7.54
N GLY A 414 21.17 15.96 7.46
CA GLY A 414 22.15 16.07 8.53
C GLY A 414 22.35 17.50 9.02
N ILE A 415 21.99 18.52 8.23
CA ILE A 415 22.02 19.92 8.67
C ILE A 415 21.04 20.23 9.81
N ALA A 416 19.95 19.46 9.89
CA ALA A 416 18.98 19.54 10.97
C ALA A 416 19.39 18.68 12.19
N ALA A 417 20.47 17.87 12.10
CA ALA A 417 20.83 16.89 13.13
C ALA A 417 21.00 17.48 14.54
N CYS A 418 21.41 18.75 14.66
CA CYS A 418 21.60 19.45 15.93
C CYS A 418 20.44 20.40 16.30
N SER A 419 19.37 20.46 15.50
CA SER A 419 18.19 21.25 15.87
C SER A 419 17.34 20.52 16.90
N ASP A 420 16.69 21.28 17.79
CA ASP A 420 15.74 20.73 18.75
C ASP A 420 14.53 20.13 18.05
N THR A 421 14.07 20.75 16.95
CA THR A 421 12.94 20.25 16.13
C THR A 421 13.19 18.86 15.56
N PHE A 422 14.41 18.57 15.09
CA PHE A 422 14.76 17.25 14.56
C PHE A 422 15.15 16.28 15.68
N ALA A 423 15.80 16.77 16.74
CA ALA A 423 16.16 15.94 17.89
C ALA A 423 14.93 15.48 18.67
N LEU A 424 13.88 16.29 18.80
CA LEU A 424 12.65 15.94 19.49
C LEU A 424 11.63 15.24 18.58
N LEU A 425 11.90 15.14 17.28
CA LEU A 425 10.99 14.52 16.31
C LEU A 425 10.50 13.11 16.72
N PRO A 426 11.34 12.22 17.29
CA PRO A 426 10.86 10.92 17.75
C PRO A 426 9.81 11.01 18.85
N ILE A 427 9.88 12.03 19.72
CA ILE A 427 8.91 12.28 20.79
C ILE A 427 7.64 12.91 20.22
N LEU A 428 7.80 13.90 19.35
CA LEU A 428 6.67 14.65 18.76
C LEU A 428 5.81 13.78 17.85
N LEU A 429 6.39 12.77 17.20
CA LEU A 429 5.67 11.83 16.33
C LEU A 429 5.04 10.64 17.06
N ILE A 430 5.25 10.46 18.38
CA ILE A 430 4.71 9.32 19.15
C ILE A 430 3.20 9.16 18.95
N LEU A 431 2.47 10.28 18.97
CA LEU A 431 1.01 10.28 18.88
C LEU A 431 0.49 9.83 17.50
N ASN A 432 1.34 9.85 16.47
CA ASN A 432 0.99 9.45 15.10
C ASN A 432 1.64 8.11 14.68
N LEU A 433 2.43 7.46 15.54
CA LEU A 433 3.17 6.24 15.19
C LEU A 433 2.28 5.12 14.69
N LYS A 434 1.08 4.98 15.27
CA LYS A 434 0.11 3.95 14.89
C LYS A 434 -0.26 4.04 13.41
N GLN A 435 -0.59 5.24 12.95
CA GLN A 435 -0.91 5.52 11.55
C GLN A 435 0.33 5.38 10.66
N ILE A 436 1.48 5.91 11.11
CA ILE A 436 2.74 5.84 10.36
C ILE A 436 3.09 4.38 10.05
N PHE A 437 3.08 3.50 11.05
CA PHE A 437 3.39 2.08 10.84
C PHE A 437 2.35 1.36 9.99
N LEU A 438 1.05 1.65 10.18
CA LEU A 438 0.00 1.10 9.33
C LEU A 438 0.26 1.43 7.85
N CYS A 439 0.56 2.69 7.54
CA CYS A 439 0.84 3.14 6.17
C CYS A 439 2.13 2.52 5.62
N VAL A 440 3.19 2.40 6.43
CA VAL A 440 4.46 1.78 6.03
C VAL A 440 4.23 0.32 5.62
N TRP A 441 3.47 -0.44 6.39
CA TRP A 441 3.22 -1.86 6.09
C TRP A 441 2.28 -2.03 4.89
N ALA A 442 1.21 -1.23 4.79
CA ALA A 442 0.24 -1.30 3.69
C ALA A 442 0.78 -0.77 2.35
N SER A 443 1.80 0.09 2.36
CA SER A 443 2.22 0.85 1.17
C SER A 443 2.74 0.06 -0.04
N SER A 444 2.95 -1.25 -0.02
CA SER A 444 3.65 -1.95 -1.13
C SER A 444 2.90 -3.10 -1.74
N VAL A 445 1.63 -3.28 -1.38
CA VAL A 445 0.78 -4.36 -1.85
C VAL A 445 -0.52 -3.76 -2.35
N GLU A 446 -1.09 -4.37 -3.38
CA GLU A 446 -2.43 -4.03 -3.86
C GLU A 446 -3.45 -4.97 -3.20
N TYR A 447 -4.17 -4.46 -2.21
CA TYR A 447 -5.15 -5.21 -1.42
C TYR A 447 -6.53 -5.23 -2.05
N GLU A 448 -7.35 -6.17 -1.61
CA GLU A 448 -8.81 -6.11 -1.69
C GLU A 448 -9.40 -5.82 -0.31
N GLY A 449 -10.58 -5.19 -0.22
CA GLY A 449 -11.26 -4.90 1.05
C GLY A 449 -10.72 -3.66 1.79
N ASP A 450 -10.86 -3.63 3.12
CA ASP A 450 -10.65 -2.42 3.94
C ASP A 450 -9.30 -1.71 3.74
N LEU A 451 -8.21 -2.47 3.52
CA LEU A 451 -6.87 -1.90 3.34
C LEU A 451 -6.67 -1.23 1.98
N LEU A 452 -7.47 -1.58 0.97
CA LEU A 452 -7.41 -0.95 -0.36
C LEU A 452 -7.69 0.55 -0.26
N VAL A 453 -8.69 0.92 0.54
CA VAL A 453 -9.05 2.32 0.85
C VAL A 453 -7.86 3.11 1.33
N LEU A 454 -7.16 2.57 2.35
CA LEU A 454 -6.00 3.23 2.92
C LEU A 454 -4.87 3.36 1.89
N CYS A 455 -4.63 2.31 1.09
CA CYS A 455 -3.60 2.33 0.06
C CYS A 455 -3.93 3.33 -1.07
N ASN A 456 -5.21 3.53 -1.39
CA ASN A 456 -5.60 4.49 -2.41
C ASN A 456 -5.61 5.95 -1.89
N ALA A 457 -5.67 6.14 -0.57
CA ALA A 457 -5.52 7.45 0.08
C ALA A 457 -4.05 7.93 0.05
N TRP A 458 -3.56 8.27 -1.14
CA TRP A 458 -2.17 8.69 -1.40
C TRP A 458 -1.74 9.91 -0.57
N TYR A 459 -2.67 10.80 -0.26
CA TYR A 459 -2.47 11.97 0.61
C TYR A 459 -2.33 11.60 2.10
N ILE A 460 -2.58 10.35 2.51
CA ILE A 460 -2.26 9.80 3.83
C ILE A 460 -0.99 8.98 3.76
N ILE A 461 -0.87 8.09 2.76
CA ILE A 461 0.27 7.19 2.61
C ILE A 461 1.57 7.97 2.45
N TYR A 462 1.69 8.85 1.45
CA TYR A 462 2.99 9.49 1.18
C TYR A 462 3.50 10.38 2.31
N PRO A 463 2.66 11.22 2.95
CA PRO A 463 3.12 11.98 4.11
C PRO A 463 3.49 11.07 5.29
N SER A 464 2.77 9.97 5.50
CA SER A 464 3.11 9.00 6.56
C SER A 464 4.44 8.30 6.26
N LEU A 465 4.75 7.98 5.00
CA LEU A 465 6.06 7.47 4.58
C LEU A 465 7.17 8.51 4.78
N ALA A 466 6.91 9.78 4.46
CA ALA A 466 7.84 10.87 4.73
C ALA A 466 8.12 11.04 6.23
N GLN A 467 7.08 11.06 7.05
CA GLN A 467 7.17 11.11 8.52
C GLN A 467 7.92 9.90 9.07
N PHE A 468 7.69 8.70 8.52
CA PHE A 468 8.41 7.49 8.90
C PHE A 468 9.91 7.62 8.64
N VAL A 469 10.33 8.05 7.45
CA VAL A 469 11.75 8.16 7.12
C VAL A 469 12.42 9.27 7.95
N LEU A 470 11.72 10.40 8.19
CA LEU A 470 12.22 11.45 9.09
C LEU A 470 12.38 10.95 10.52
N LEU A 471 11.38 10.24 11.07
CA LEU A 471 11.43 9.58 12.37
C LEU A 471 12.63 8.63 12.43
N TYR A 472 12.78 7.78 11.42
CA TYR A 472 13.83 6.77 11.35
C TYR A 472 15.22 7.40 11.40
N PHE A 473 15.46 8.42 10.59
CA PHE A 473 16.74 9.14 10.60
C PHE A 473 16.94 9.96 11.88
N ALA A 474 15.89 10.49 12.51
CA ALA A 474 16.00 11.15 13.81
C ALA A 474 16.41 10.17 14.92
N VAL A 475 15.89 8.94 14.92
CA VAL A 475 16.32 7.87 15.84
C VAL A 475 17.78 7.46 15.55
N ILE A 476 18.14 7.28 14.28
CA ILE A 476 19.53 7.00 13.91
C ILE A 476 20.47 8.13 14.37
N ASN A 477 20.04 9.40 14.29
CA ASN A 477 20.80 10.54 14.78
C ASN A 477 21.03 10.46 16.31
N TRP A 478 20.03 10.03 17.09
CA TRP A 478 20.20 9.76 18.52
C TRP A 478 21.25 8.68 18.77
N LEU A 479 21.18 7.56 18.03
CA LEU A 479 22.16 6.48 18.14
C LEU A 479 23.57 6.98 17.78
N ALA A 480 23.72 7.71 16.68
CA ALA A 480 25.00 8.28 16.25
C ALA A 480 25.58 9.25 17.28
N LYS A 481 24.74 10.10 17.91
CA LYS A 481 25.16 10.95 19.02
C LYS A 481 25.58 10.14 20.26
N GLY A 482 24.80 9.12 20.61
CA GLY A 482 25.08 8.23 21.75
C GLY A 482 26.39 7.47 21.59
N PHE A 483 26.65 6.93 20.40
CA PHE A 483 27.90 6.24 20.06
C PHE A 483 29.07 7.18 19.74
N ARG A 484 28.85 8.49 19.74
CA ARG A 484 29.85 9.52 19.38
C ARG A 484 30.48 9.24 18.02
N VAL A 485 29.63 9.00 17.03
CA VAL A 485 30.02 8.82 15.63
C VAL A 485 29.32 9.82 14.71
N ARG A 486 29.96 10.10 13.58
CA ARG A 486 29.49 10.90 12.46
C ARG A 486 29.14 9.98 11.31
N MET A 487 27.89 10.00 10.87
CA MET A 487 27.44 9.17 9.75
C MET A 487 26.90 10.03 8.61
N SER A 488 26.87 9.45 7.41
CA SER A 488 26.33 10.09 6.23
C SER A 488 24.81 10.14 6.27
N ASP A 489 24.25 11.21 5.73
CA ASP A 489 22.84 11.45 5.51
C ASP A 489 22.40 11.17 4.06
N ARG A 490 23.32 10.71 3.20
CA ARG A 490 23.08 10.50 1.76
C ARG A 490 22.07 9.42 1.44
N THR A 491 21.86 8.47 2.35
CA THR A 491 20.89 7.38 2.19
C THR A 491 19.45 7.82 2.48
N PHE A 492 19.24 9.03 3.04
CA PHE A 492 17.91 9.55 3.35
C PHE A 492 17.00 9.61 2.12
N GLY A 493 17.43 10.30 1.06
CA GLY A 493 16.65 10.43 -0.17
C GLY A 493 16.35 9.10 -0.85
N PRO A 494 17.35 8.22 -1.08
CA PRO A 494 17.11 6.89 -1.64
C PRO A 494 16.15 6.02 -0.81
N VAL A 495 16.19 6.07 0.53
CA VAL A 495 15.26 5.34 1.38
C VAL A 495 13.84 5.87 1.22
N LEU A 496 13.65 7.19 1.27
CA LEU A 496 12.34 7.80 1.03
C LEU A 496 11.79 7.43 -0.35
N LEU A 497 12.62 7.58 -1.38
CA LEU A 497 12.24 7.25 -2.75
C LEU A 497 11.87 5.77 -2.89
N ALA A 498 12.61 4.84 -2.26
CA ALA A 498 12.29 3.43 -2.30
C ALA A 498 10.89 3.11 -1.73
N PHE A 499 10.50 3.73 -0.62
CA PHE A 499 9.16 3.59 -0.07
C PHE A 499 8.09 4.22 -0.97
N CYS A 500 8.32 5.42 -1.50
CA CYS A 500 7.40 6.08 -2.42
C CYS A 500 7.21 5.28 -3.73
N LEU A 501 8.30 4.77 -4.31
CA LEU A 501 8.26 3.94 -5.50
C LEU A 501 7.62 2.59 -5.23
N GLY A 502 7.84 1.99 -4.05
CA GLY A 502 7.15 0.76 -3.64
C GLY A 502 5.63 0.93 -3.63
N HIS A 503 5.14 2.12 -3.25
CA HIS A 503 3.72 2.45 -3.31
C HIS A 503 3.22 2.75 -4.72
N TRP A 504 3.98 3.54 -5.48
CA TRP A 504 3.65 3.87 -6.86
C TRP A 504 3.55 2.62 -7.75
N PHE A 505 4.51 1.71 -7.61
CA PHE A 505 4.56 0.47 -8.37
C PHE A 505 3.86 -0.71 -7.69
N ARG A 506 3.03 -0.50 -6.66
CA ARG A 506 2.40 -1.61 -5.91
C ARG A 506 1.67 -2.58 -6.83
N GLN A 507 0.90 -2.04 -7.79
CA GLN A 507 0.15 -2.82 -8.77
C GLN A 507 1.07 -3.55 -9.75
N SER A 508 2.02 -2.85 -10.38
CA SER A 508 2.94 -3.48 -11.34
C SER A 508 3.85 -4.52 -10.67
N THR A 509 4.31 -4.25 -9.44
CA THR A 509 5.11 -5.18 -8.63
C THR A 509 4.30 -6.42 -8.32
N PHE A 510 3.03 -6.24 -7.94
CA PHE A 510 2.12 -7.32 -7.65
C PHE A 510 1.84 -8.19 -8.89
N LEU A 511 1.52 -7.58 -10.04
CA LEU A 511 1.27 -8.30 -11.29
C LEU A 511 2.53 -9.01 -11.84
N THR A 512 3.70 -8.40 -11.72
CA THR A 512 4.94 -8.92 -12.34
C THR A 512 5.67 -9.91 -11.46
N LEU A 513 5.78 -9.61 -10.17
CA LEU A 513 6.59 -10.37 -9.21
C LEU A 513 5.74 -11.16 -8.21
N GLY A 514 4.42 -10.97 -8.20
CA GLY A 514 3.48 -11.68 -7.34
C GLY A 514 3.73 -13.19 -7.33
N PRO A 515 3.76 -13.88 -8.48
CA PRO A 515 3.93 -15.35 -8.50
C PRO A 515 5.23 -15.81 -7.84
N ALA A 516 6.32 -15.07 -8.08
CA ALA A 516 7.62 -15.35 -7.46
C ALA A 516 7.65 -15.06 -5.95
N MET A 517 6.76 -14.19 -5.47
CA MET A 517 6.58 -13.86 -4.06
C MET A 517 5.49 -14.69 -3.36
N GLY A 518 4.92 -15.69 -4.04
CA GLY A 518 3.86 -16.55 -3.52
C GLY A 518 2.43 -16.05 -3.75
N PHE A 519 2.26 -15.01 -4.57
CA PHE A 519 0.95 -14.46 -4.98
C PHE A 519 0.60 -14.90 -6.39
N THR A 520 -0.32 -15.83 -6.51
CA THR A 520 -0.89 -16.17 -7.81
C THR A 520 -2.16 -15.37 -8.11
N GLY A 521 -2.66 -14.52 -7.21
CA GLY A 521 -3.96 -13.87 -7.37
C GLY A 521 -3.97 -12.46 -6.79
N ARG A 522 -5.01 -12.10 -6.04
CA ARG A 522 -5.25 -10.78 -5.41
C ARG A 522 -4.87 -10.84 -3.92
N ALA A 523 -4.32 -9.76 -3.34
CA ALA A 523 -3.85 -9.79 -1.95
C ALA A 523 -5.02 -9.62 -0.96
N GLN A 524 -5.19 -10.60 -0.09
CA GLN A 524 -6.31 -10.65 0.84
C GLN A 524 -6.08 -9.70 2.03
N THR A 525 -7.13 -8.99 2.45
CA THR A 525 -7.10 -8.24 3.72
C THR A 525 -7.25 -9.21 4.90
N LEU A 526 -6.22 -9.25 5.75
CA LEU A 526 -6.20 -10.00 7.00
C LEU A 526 -6.26 -9.09 8.24
N PHE A 527 -6.29 -7.77 8.03
CA PHE A 527 -6.35 -6.77 9.08
C PHE A 527 -7.42 -5.72 8.73
N PHE A 528 -8.54 -5.78 9.45
CA PHE A 528 -9.74 -4.97 9.19
C PHE A 528 -9.71 -3.63 9.94
N ALA A 529 -10.53 -2.69 9.49
CA ALA A 529 -10.67 -1.38 10.13
C ALA A 529 -11.17 -1.48 11.58
N SER A 530 -12.02 -2.47 11.89
CA SER A 530 -12.47 -2.82 13.25
C SER A 530 -11.31 -3.12 14.20
N SER A 531 -10.34 -3.90 13.72
CA SER A 531 -9.15 -4.35 14.46
C SER A 531 -8.16 -3.21 14.72
N TYR A 532 -8.18 -2.17 13.88
CA TYR A 532 -7.33 -1.00 14.08
C TYR A 532 -7.61 -0.31 15.40
N ARG A 533 -8.87 -0.22 15.85
CA ARG A 533 -9.21 0.47 17.11
C ARG A 533 -8.55 -0.16 18.33
N SER A 534 -8.62 -1.49 18.43
CA SER A 534 -8.11 -2.26 19.58
C SER A 534 -6.61 -2.52 19.53
N ALA A 535 -5.99 -2.46 18.34
CA ALA A 535 -4.56 -2.71 18.18
C ALA A 535 -3.68 -1.66 18.90
N THR A 536 -2.64 -2.12 19.58
CA THR A 536 -1.59 -1.24 20.13
C THR A 536 -0.58 -0.84 19.04
N ILE A 537 0.31 0.12 19.34
CA ILE A 537 1.40 0.50 18.43
C ILE A 537 2.34 -0.69 18.18
N ILE A 538 2.63 -1.46 19.23
CA ILE A 538 3.50 -2.65 19.15
C ILE A 538 2.85 -3.70 18.25
N ASP A 539 1.54 -3.89 18.35
CA ASP A 539 0.82 -4.84 17.51
C ASP A 539 0.95 -4.46 16.03
N ILE A 540 0.70 -3.21 15.68
CA ILE A 540 0.81 -2.77 14.27
C ILE A 540 2.26 -2.83 13.77
N MET A 541 3.23 -2.51 14.62
CA MET A 541 4.63 -2.47 14.24
C MET A 541 5.22 -3.86 14.01
N PHE A 542 4.96 -4.82 14.91
CA PHE A 542 5.66 -6.11 14.94
C PHE A 542 4.73 -7.31 14.78
N THR A 543 3.62 -7.35 15.51
CA THR A 543 2.73 -8.53 15.56
C THR A 543 1.96 -8.70 14.25
N HIS A 544 1.37 -7.61 13.78
CA HIS A 544 0.51 -7.55 12.60
C HIS A 544 1.22 -6.98 11.39
N GLY A 545 2.49 -6.52 11.49
CA GLY A 545 3.19 -5.90 10.35
C GLY A 545 3.23 -6.79 9.10
N LEU A 546 3.42 -8.11 9.28
CA LEU A 546 3.35 -9.07 8.17
C LEU A 546 1.93 -9.28 7.65
N LEU A 547 0.92 -9.33 8.53
CA LEU A 547 -0.50 -9.46 8.15
C LEU A 547 -0.99 -8.22 7.38
N ILE A 548 -0.69 -7.03 7.90
CA ILE A 548 -0.94 -5.75 7.25
C ILE A 548 -0.20 -5.72 5.93
N GLY A 549 1.03 -6.25 5.84
CA GLY A 549 1.81 -6.41 4.60
C GLY A 549 1.33 -7.52 3.66
N GLY A 550 0.08 -7.98 3.78
CA GLY A 550 -0.53 -8.99 2.90
C GLY A 550 0.03 -10.40 3.09
N ASN A 551 0.76 -10.65 4.18
CA ASN A 551 1.54 -11.86 4.42
C ASN A 551 2.64 -12.12 3.36
N VAL A 552 3.13 -11.06 2.70
CA VAL A 552 4.16 -11.15 1.66
C VAL A 552 5.54 -11.08 2.31
N LYS A 553 6.13 -12.24 2.62
CA LYS A 553 7.49 -12.29 3.23
C LYS A 553 8.53 -11.53 2.39
N GLY A 554 8.47 -11.64 1.06
CA GLY A 554 9.40 -10.95 0.16
C GLY A 554 9.38 -9.43 0.32
N ILE A 555 8.20 -8.80 0.26
CA ILE A 555 8.02 -7.36 0.43
C ILE A 555 8.36 -6.93 1.86
N PHE A 556 7.95 -7.73 2.84
CA PHE A 556 8.27 -7.49 4.25
C PHE A 556 9.79 -7.41 4.44
N TYR A 557 10.54 -8.42 4.00
CA TYR A 557 12.01 -8.42 4.10
C TYR A 557 12.66 -7.34 3.23
N ALA A 558 12.12 -7.03 2.06
CA ALA A 558 12.64 -5.95 1.21
C ALA A 558 12.61 -4.59 1.94
N LYS A 559 11.53 -4.28 2.67
CA LYS A 559 11.45 -3.07 3.51
C LYS A 559 12.53 -3.07 4.59
N PHE A 560 12.77 -4.20 5.25
CA PHE A 560 13.86 -4.30 6.23
C PHE A 560 15.25 -4.13 5.60
N VAL A 561 15.49 -4.66 4.40
CA VAL A 561 16.75 -4.47 3.68
C VAL A 561 16.99 -3.00 3.37
N VAL A 562 15.97 -2.29 2.88
CA VAL A 562 16.05 -0.83 2.65
C VAL A 562 16.38 -0.08 3.94
N LEU A 563 15.75 -0.46 5.06
CA LEU A 563 16.02 0.14 6.37
C LEU A 563 17.40 -0.24 6.93
N ALA A 564 17.94 -1.41 6.61
CA ALA A 564 19.26 -1.84 7.09
C ALA A 564 20.40 -1.01 6.48
N ILE A 565 20.23 -0.47 5.27
CA ILE A 565 21.30 0.27 4.55
C ILE A 565 21.85 1.45 5.37
N PRO A 566 21.03 2.37 5.93
CA PRO A 566 21.55 3.42 6.82
C PRO A 566 22.21 2.92 8.11
N LEU A 567 21.81 1.76 8.64
CA LEU A 567 22.44 1.18 9.84
C LEU A 567 23.85 0.65 9.56
N ILE A 568 24.08 0.15 8.34
CA ILE A 568 25.43 -0.25 7.91
C ILE A 568 26.36 0.97 7.89
N ASP A 569 25.88 2.12 7.43
CA ASP A 569 26.66 3.37 7.47
C ASP A 569 26.99 3.79 8.91
N LEU A 570 26.03 3.68 9.83
CA LEU A 570 26.25 3.94 11.26
C LEU A 570 27.34 3.04 11.86
N VAL A 571 27.35 1.75 11.54
CA VAL A 571 28.24 0.76 12.18
C VAL A 571 29.62 0.67 11.50
N VAL A 572 29.67 0.76 10.17
CA VAL A 572 30.86 0.41 9.38
C VAL A 572 31.57 1.65 8.82
N PHE A 573 30.82 2.65 8.35
CA PHE A 573 31.37 3.76 7.55
C PHE A 573 31.41 5.11 8.29
N SER A 574 31.01 5.09 9.57
CA SER A 574 30.96 6.27 10.42
C SER A 574 32.34 6.67 10.96
N ASP A 575 32.55 7.97 11.09
CA ASP A 575 33.78 8.51 11.68
C ASP A 575 33.57 8.72 13.18
N ARG A 576 34.49 8.24 14.02
CA ARG A 576 34.45 8.57 15.44
C ARG A 576 34.67 10.06 15.63
N VAL A 577 33.95 10.66 16.59
CA VAL A 577 34.17 12.05 17.01
C VAL A 577 34.78 12.10 18.41
N GLY A 578 35.58 13.12 18.70
CA GLY A 578 36.23 13.32 19.99
C GLY A 578 37.71 13.73 19.93
N PRO A 579 38.39 13.81 21.09
CA PRO A 579 39.70 14.46 21.24
C PRO A 579 40.84 13.75 20.49
N LYS A 580 40.66 12.49 20.10
CA LYS A 580 41.65 11.70 19.35
C LYS A 580 41.57 11.91 17.83
N CYS A 581 40.58 12.65 17.34
CA CYS A 581 40.40 12.92 15.91
C CYS A 581 41.42 13.98 15.48
N LYS A 582 42.35 13.60 14.59
CA LYS A 582 43.43 14.47 14.15
C LYS A 582 42.86 15.64 13.34
N PHE A 583 42.90 16.84 13.91
CA PHE A 583 42.69 18.07 13.18
C PHE A 583 43.73 18.18 12.06
N LYS A 584 43.28 18.43 10.84
CA LYS A 584 44.21 18.94 9.81
C LYS A 584 44.53 20.39 10.19
N PRO A 585 45.81 20.74 10.39
CA PRO A 585 46.16 22.08 10.83
C PRO A 585 45.76 23.10 9.75
N TYR A 586 44.94 24.08 10.16
CA TYR A 586 44.72 25.31 9.42
C TYR A 586 46.03 26.11 9.39
N ARG A 587 46.37 26.73 8.25
CA ARG A 587 47.64 27.46 8.09
C ARG A 587 47.63 28.87 8.74
N GLY A 588 46.49 29.35 9.24
CA GLY A 588 46.35 30.63 9.95
C GLY A 588 46.11 30.48 11.46
N LYS A 589 46.11 31.59 12.22
CA LYS A 589 45.65 31.63 13.63
C LYS A 589 44.11 31.68 13.64
N PRO A 590 43.42 30.65 14.16
CA PRO A 590 41.96 30.69 14.28
C PRO A 590 41.53 31.71 15.35
N CYS A 591 40.38 32.35 15.17
CA CYS A 591 39.80 33.20 16.20
C CYS A 591 39.20 32.36 17.34
N GLN A 592 38.86 33.01 18.47
CA GLN A 592 38.27 32.31 19.62
C GLN A 592 36.93 31.63 19.27
N VAL A 593 36.14 32.27 18.40
CA VAL A 593 34.83 31.75 17.97
C VAL A 593 35.01 30.52 17.09
N GLU A 594 35.92 30.55 16.11
CA GLU A 594 36.28 29.40 15.27
C GLU A 594 36.79 28.23 16.11
N THR A 595 37.62 28.51 17.11
CA THR A 595 38.16 27.50 18.02
C THR A 595 37.04 26.83 18.84
N THR A 596 36.12 27.63 19.38
CA THR A 596 34.98 27.14 20.18
C THR A 596 34.02 26.31 19.33
N LEU A 597 33.68 26.79 18.12
CA LEU A 597 32.81 26.08 17.18
C LEU A 597 33.46 24.80 16.69
N ALA A 598 34.76 24.80 16.42
CA ALA A 598 35.48 23.60 16.03
C ALA A 598 35.54 22.54 17.12
N ILE A 599 35.74 22.95 18.37
CA ILE A 599 35.62 22.05 19.53
C ILE A 599 34.21 21.45 19.53
N ARG A 600 33.16 22.28 19.47
CA ARG A 600 31.77 21.81 19.43
C ARG A 600 31.48 20.86 18.26
N ALA A 601 31.99 21.16 17.07
CA ALA A 601 31.86 20.31 15.88
C ALA A 601 32.57 18.95 16.07
N ASN A 602 33.74 18.95 16.71
CA ASN A 602 34.53 17.74 16.96
C ASN A 602 33.97 16.85 18.09
N TYR A 603 33.09 17.39 18.95
CA TYR A 603 32.40 16.61 19.99
C TYR A 603 30.95 16.27 19.63
N SER A 604 30.36 16.97 18.66
CA SER A 604 29.04 16.66 18.14
C SER A 604 29.10 15.32 17.38
N GLY A 605 28.41 14.28 17.83
CA GLY A 605 28.08 13.12 16.97
C GLY A 605 26.83 13.41 16.13
N GLY A 606 26.33 12.43 15.39
CA GLY A 606 25.04 12.54 14.67
C GLY A 606 25.15 12.43 13.15
N LEU A 607 24.02 12.71 12.49
CA LEU A 607 23.91 12.74 11.03
C LEU A 607 24.69 13.90 10.41
N GLY A 608 25.12 13.69 9.16
CA GLY A 608 25.81 14.67 8.34
C GLY A 608 27.32 14.52 8.41
N LYS A 609 27.93 14.06 7.32
CA LYS A 609 29.39 13.87 7.20
C LYS A 609 29.98 14.89 6.25
N SER A 610 30.80 15.80 6.79
CA SER A 610 31.57 16.74 5.99
C SER A 610 33.00 16.90 6.54
N SER A 611 33.92 17.37 5.70
CA SER A 611 35.25 17.75 6.19
C SER A 611 35.12 18.97 7.10
N ILE A 612 35.51 18.86 8.36
CA ILE A 612 35.34 19.94 9.35
C ILE A 612 36.09 21.22 8.93
N TYR A 613 37.29 21.07 8.32
CA TYR A 613 38.14 22.19 7.92
C TYR A 613 38.44 22.19 6.42
N LYS A 614 38.37 23.38 5.83
CA LYS A 614 38.94 23.72 4.53
C LYS A 614 40.21 24.57 4.73
N PRO A 615 41.05 24.75 3.69
CA PRO A 615 42.23 25.62 3.74
C PRO A 615 41.92 27.08 4.14
N THR A 616 40.65 27.48 4.11
CA THR A 616 40.14 28.83 4.40
C THR A 616 39.33 28.95 5.71
N GLY A 617 39.21 27.89 6.53
CA GLY A 617 38.46 27.92 7.80
C GLY A 617 37.53 26.73 8.02
N LEU A 618 36.54 26.87 8.92
CA LEU A 618 35.50 25.86 9.15
C LEU A 618 34.66 25.66 7.88
N ASN A 619 34.25 24.43 7.59
CA ASN A 619 33.36 24.16 6.46
C ASN A 619 31.97 24.76 6.69
N GLY A 620 31.44 25.46 5.68
CA GLY A 620 30.10 26.08 5.73
C GLY A 620 28.99 25.08 6.06
N TYR A 621 29.11 23.82 5.63
CA TYR A 621 28.15 22.77 6.03
C TYR A 621 28.14 22.54 7.55
N GLU A 622 29.31 22.42 8.21
CA GLU A 622 29.37 22.22 9.66
C GLU A 622 28.85 23.42 10.44
N PHE A 623 29.09 24.61 9.91
CA PHE A 623 28.63 25.86 10.50
C PHE A 623 27.10 25.93 10.57
N VAL A 624 26.45 25.67 9.43
CA VAL A 624 24.99 25.66 9.33
C VAL A 624 24.39 24.49 10.12
N ARG A 625 25.07 23.34 10.15
CA ARG A 625 24.65 22.19 10.96
C ARG A 625 24.68 22.44 12.46
N LEU A 626 25.64 23.22 12.95
CA LEU A 626 25.68 23.65 14.35
C LEU A 626 24.60 24.69 14.71
N GLY A 627 23.85 25.18 13.72
CA GLY A 627 22.76 26.11 13.92
C GLY A 627 23.16 27.57 13.75
N TYR A 628 24.16 27.86 12.91
CA TYR A 628 24.64 29.22 12.66
C TYR A 628 24.58 29.58 11.16
N LEU A 629 24.24 30.83 10.87
CA LEU A 629 24.27 31.46 9.54
C LEU A 629 25.26 32.63 9.57
N LEU A 630 25.99 32.84 8.47
CA LEU A 630 26.88 34.00 8.34
C LEU A 630 26.03 35.22 8.00
N TYR A 631 26.20 36.31 8.73
CA TYR A 631 25.49 37.58 8.56
C TYR A 631 26.49 38.70 8.25
N GLY A 632 26.45 39.25 7.04
CA GLY A 632 27.47 40.20 6.57
C GLY A 632 28.88 39.60 6.53
N LYS A 633 29.91 40.44 6.68
CA LYS A 633 31.34 40.03 6.62
C LYS A 633 31.85 39.36 7.89
N ASP A 634 31.39 39.81 9.06
CA ASP A 634 32.03 39.51 10.35
C ASP A 634 31.09 38.93 11.41
N ASN A 635 29.78 38.81 11.13
CA ASN A 635 28.83 38.39 12.14
C ASN A 635 28.31 36.97 11.89
N ILE A 636 27.96 36.32 13.00
CA ILE A 636 27.39 34.98 13.05
C ILE A 636 26.04 35.11 13.73
N LEU A 637 25.00 34.63 13.07
CA LEU A 637 23.63 34.65 13.58
C LEU A 637 23.20 33.22 13.87
N SER A 638 22.55 32.97 15.01
CA SER A 638 21.90 31.67 15.22
C SER A 638 20.65 31.56 14.32
N PHE A 639 20.19 30.33 14.04
CA PHE A 639 18.91 30.17 13.34
C PHE A 639 17.74 30.82 14.10
N ASP A 640 17.77 30.81 15.43
CA ASP A 640 16.69 31.37 16.25
C ASP A 640 16.67 32.90 16.12
N ASP A 641 17.84 33.54 16.18
CA ASP A 641 17.98 34.99 15.96
C ASP A 641 17.64 35.38 14.51
N TYR A 642 17.91 34.50 13.54
CA TYR A 642 17.53 34.70 12.13
C TYR A 642 16.01 34.75 11.93
N TYR A 643 15.26 33.85 12.57
CA TYR A 643 13.81 33.86 12.51
C TYR A 643 13.23 35.14 13.11
N VAL A 644 13.77 35.59 14.25
CA VAL A 644 13.38 36.86 14.89
C VAL A 644 13.71 38.03 13.95
N ALA A 645 14.93 38.09 13.42
CA ALA A 645 15.37 39.17 12.54
C ALA A 645 14.50 39.34 11.28
N ILE A 646 14.13 38.23 10.62
CA ILE A 646 13.23 38.27 9.46
C ILE A 646 11.81 38.70 9.86
N SER A 647 11.30 38.19 10.97
CA SER A 647 9.96 38.53 11.44
C SER A 647 9.81 40.01 11.82
N CYS A 648 10.91 40.65 12.24
CA CYS A 648 10.94 42.07 12.60
C CYS A 648 11.20 43.02 11.42
N TYR A 649 11.80 42.56 10.30
CA TYR A 649 12.20 43.43 9.17
C TYR A 649 11.99 42.76 7.79
N PRO A 650 10.80 42.93 7.15
CA PRO A 650 10.40 42.06 6.04
C PRO A 650 11.05 42.27 4.67
N SER A 651 11.70 43.40 4.31
CA SER A 651 11.87 43.71 2.87
C SER A 651 13.22 44.25 2.34
N ALA A 652 14.20 44.60 3.17
CA ALA A 652 15.49 45.12 2.66
C ALA A 652 16.73 44.35 3.15
N LEU A 653 16.74 43.90 4.41
CA LEU A 653 17.91 43.23 5.01
C LEU A 653 18.11 41.78 4.59
N VAL A 654 17.09 41.09 4.06
CA VAL A 654 17.24 39.69 3.57
C VAL A 654 18.21 39.60 2.38
N ASN A 655 18.49 40.71 1.70
CA ASN A 655 19.54 40.79 0.69
C ASN A 655 20.95 41.04 1.27
N GLU A 656 21.05 41.58 2.49
CA GLU A 656 22.32 41.82 3.21
C GLU A 656 22.71 40.65 4.13
N THR A 657 21.74 39.84 4.60
CA THR A 657 21.94 38.73 5.55
C THR A 657 22.89 37.63 5.07
N PHE A 658 23.27 37.59 3.80
CA PHE A 658 24.14 36.55 3.23
C PHE A 658 25.34 37.11 2.44
N ASN A 659 25.57 38.43 2.48
CA ASN A 659 26.56 39.11 1.65
C ASN A 659 27.58 39.88 2.49
N GLN A 660 28.81 39.38 2.56
CA GLN A 660 29.95 39.80 1.73
C GLN A 660 31.22 39.07 2.23
N ARG A 661 32.19 38.80 1.34
CA ARG A 661 33.61 38.69 1.73
C ARG A 661 34.21 40.09 1.74
#